data_AF-A0A847VWC9-F1
#
_entry.id   AF-A0A847VWC9-F1
#
_cell.length_a   1.000
_cell.length_b   1.000
_cell.length_c   1.000
_cell.angle_alpha   90.00
_cell.angle_beta   90.00
_cell.angle_gamma   90.00
#
_symmetry.space_group_name_H-M   'P 1'
#
loop_
_entity.id
_entity.type
_entity.pdbx_description
1 polymer ?
#
loop_
_entity_poly.entity_id
_entity_poly.type
_entity_poly.pdbx_seq_one_letter_code
_entity_poly.pdbx_strand_id
1 'polypeptide(L)'
;QEQTKSWWNKVKDFFNFNKDNINSENSQELKDNTQNTEIKIDYENKQVETKTYSLTFVNSNQTVEVKPGEELKIEVKVKNTGTAIWKKENISANVVGGLTKNSEYHHQTWLTSLRPALLDQTQLTPGQIGSFSFMINTPNKVGNYLFKIQAVRLDNNFSFIPKEFWNININVVNNEQKEIYVETPVISEKEEIVSEKKENFLKNNIVKDTVEIIKEVVGKTVDTVKEFFYYGGGGGSSQPIIEDSLNNSTLDNITTTTMEISTTTPEVVEDNIPPEIPVVYLNQSGSTTLCINWNSPDASNYDIEYKTEQDDWQTIALKTTSTEHQFEGEKLQSYYFRVRAYDEVGNVSDWSNEEKLILDWSKSVVINEIAWMGTSPGRDGVIDEWIELYNNTDNDIDLSNWQILIDDKSLQISRIINPIIPAKGYFILERTDDKTILDIDADMLFIKEINDDKGKITLKNNFGEIIDEVDCSDGWFAGSILNKQYRSMMRIDSTLPGSWSSNWQTTLGVDPVARVNGGGNIFGSPKHSNQGSWSLANLKVYYLEQFDENNVLVLKIENSPYIFDSIEIPVGYTLKIDPGVVLYGKSRDSYIKVKGNLEINGEEDNPVVFTSALDNNYVKNNFSYLKGSPQPSNWSRIEIEPGGNLIAKHAKFFYGGTKFFIPGGFVFGGKFVSRVISNLGGIVELDNVEFKNNYIDTDPNYLMYSAVVWSEAQAGNNVSTTVVNSYFENGSVAIKDMNNVNYYQVYQKVHNNVFSNFTSEKGAIQFGDSRVDVSSNTFLNGTNNILSRIGWTLEKDEVLSNDMEYHFNSLYIPKGTTLFINPGVKIKMNGSSITVRGSLEAMGTPDEPISISNQKGYSWGFLKFINSTSSLNYVQISRGGLLHLEQISMVEAENSNLSFDHVNLFNPANDNHILHLKNSNIFMSKGNLYRSVFTSNSKGIKAEGGSLVLDNVNFNGFGYAIKIYKEGSLVLKNMNEDNFQNILSFKWWPQTAWSFASST
;
A
#
# COMPACT_ATOMS: atom_id res chain seq x y z
N GLN A 1 25.86 15.54 52.38
CA GLN A 1 24.94 16.66 52.17
C GLN A 1 25.67 17.72 51.36
N GLU A 2 25.56 17.66 50.04
CA GLU A 2 25.79 18.81 49.16
C GLU A 2 24.67 18.78 48.13
N GLN A 3 23.77 19.76 48.23
CA GLN A 3 22.55 19.86 47.46
C GLN A 3 22.75 20.74 46.23
N THR A 4 22.29 20.18 45.12
CA THR A 4 21.77 20.79 43.90
C THR A 4 21.07 22.14 44.10
N LYS A 5 21.49 23.16 43.35
CA LYS A 5 20.69 24.35 43.04
C LYS A 5 20.08 24.25 41.63
N SER A 6 18.79 24.54 41.53
CA SER A 6 17.92 24.40 40.36
C SER A 6 18.31 25.29 39.17
N TRP A 7 18.20 24.69 37.98
CA TRP A 7 18.42 25.24 36.63
C TRP A 7 17.61 26.53 36.33
N TRP A 8 16.46 26.71 36.98
CA TRP A 8 15.55 27.84 36.73
C TRP A 8 16.11 29.22 37.09
N ASN A 9 17.06 29.31 38.02
CA ASN A 9 17.64 30.59 38.41
C ASN A 9 18.73 31.09 37.44
N LYS A 10 19.35 30.21 36.64
CA LYS A 10 20.31 30.63 35.60
C LYS A 10 19.66 31.21 34.35
N VAL A 11 18.39 30.87 34.11
CA VAL A 11 17.64 31.35 32.93
C VAL A 11 17.09 32.76 33.15
N LYS A 12 16.72 33.12 34.38
CA LYS A 12 16.22 34.46 34.70
C LYS A 12 17.27 35.56 34.58
N ASP A 13 18.53 35.26 34.89
CA ASP A 13 19.62 36.26 34.84
C ASP A 13 20.10 36.55 33.41
N PHE A 14 19.79 35.68 32.43
CA PHE A 14 20.14 35.88 31.02
C PHE A 14 19.19 36.87 30.29
N PHE A 15 17.96 37.04 30.77
CA PHE A 15 16.94 37.88 30.11
C PHE A 15 16.84 39.32 30.65
N ASN A 16 17.71 39.73 31.59
CA ASN A 16 17.65 41.06 32.21
C ASN A 16 18.83 41.96 31.81
N PHE A 17 18.99 42.22 30.51
CA PHE A 17 19.80 43.36 30.05
C PHE A 17 19.04 44.23 29.04
N ASN A 18 18.71 45.44 29.49
CA ASN A 18 18.27 46.63 28.77
C ASN A 18 16.86 46.66 28.15
N LYS A 19 15.87 46.75 29.03
CA LYS A 19 14.75 47.68 28.86
C LYS A 19 15.15 48.99 29.54
N ASP A 20 15.73 49.92 28.81
CA ASP A 20 15.70 51.36 29.11
C ASP A 20 16.23 52.13 27.89
N ASN A 21 15.50 53.16 27.47
CA ASN A 21 15.65 54.02 26.28
C ASN A 21 14.96 53.54 24.99
N ILE A 22 13.62 53.62 25.00
CA ILE A 22 12.88 54.01 23.79
C ILE A 22 12.20 55.33 24.12
N ASN A 23 12.75 56.42 23.58
CA ASN A 23 12.01 57.64 23.32
C ASN A 23 11.99 57.87 21.81
N SER A 24 10.81 58.28 21.37
CA SER A 24 10.38 58.59 20.02
C SER A 24 11.18 59.70 19.34
N GLU A 25 11.16 59.64 18.01
CA GLU A 25 11.26 60.73 17.01
C GLU A 25 12.38 60.57 15.97
N ASN A 26 12.00 60.89 14.73
CA ASN A 26 12.78 61.08 13.50
C ASN A 26 12.98 59.90 12.55
N SER A 27 11.96 59.77 11.71
CA SER A 27 12.04 59.48 10.28
C SER A 27 13.07 60.34 9.51
N GLN A 28 13.56 59.74 8.42
CA GLN A 28 14.27 60.31 7.25
C GLN A 28 15.80 60.26 7.23
N GLU A 29 16.26 59.89 6.03
CA GLU A 29 17.63 59.91 5.48
C GLU A 29 18.59 58.80 5.93
N LEU A 30 18.89 57.90 4.98
CA LEU A 30 20.24 57.71 4.44
C LEU A 30 20.16 56.82 3.19
N LYS A 31 20.15 57.48 2.03
CA LYS A 31 20.60 56.94 0.75
C LYS A 31 22.13 56.96 0.70
N ASP A 32 22.67 56.12 -0.16
CA ASP A 32 24.04 56.15 -0.71
C ASP A 32 25.19 55.79 0.23
N ASN A 33 25.62 54.53 0.16
CA ASN A 33 26.98 54.15 -0.26
C ASN A 33 27.26 52.69 0.05
N THR A 34 27.42 51.84 -0.97
CA THR A 34 28.59 50.96 -1.01
C THR A 34 28.88 50.51 -2.43
N GLN A 35 30.07 50.86 -2.89
CA GLN A 35 30.64 50.51 -4.18
C GLN A 35 30.78 48.99 -4.32
N ASN A 36 30.34 48.46 -5.46
CA ASN A 36 30.67 47.12 -5.93
C ASN A 36 32.16 47.05 -6.31
N THR A 37 32.96 46.34 -5.52
CA THR A 37 34.19 45.70 -5.99
C THR A 37 33.82 44.35 -6.60
N GLU A 38 33.77 44.27 -7.92
CA GLU A 38 33.71 43.01 -8.65
C GLU A 38 35.02 42.23 -8.45
N ILE A 39 34.98 41.16 -7.68
CA ILE A 39 35.97 40.09 -7.76
C ILE A 39 35.53 39.19 -8.92
N LYS A 40 36.18 39.31 -10.08
CA LYS A 40 36.11 38.32 -11.14
C LYS A 40 36.79 37.04 -10.66
N ILE A 41 36.01 36.00 -10.39
CA ILE A 41 36.50 34.62 -10.32
C ILE A 41 36.13 34.00 -11.67
N ASP A 42 37.14 33.79 -12.51
CA ASP A 42 37.02 32.97 -13.71
C ASP A 42 36.73 31.52 -13.30
N TYR A 43 35.54 31.02 -13.64
CA TYR A 43 35.25 29.60 -13.62
C TYR A 43 35.53 29.04 -15.02
N GLU A 44 36.70 28.42 -15.18
CA GLU A 44 36.91 27.47 -16.26
C GLU A 44 35.87 26.33 -16.13
N ASN A 45 34.98 26.23 -17.11
CA ASN A 45 34.08 25.10 -17.29
C ASN A 45 34.88 23.81 -17.57
N LYS A 46 35.23 23.07 -16.51
CA LYS A 46 35.43 21.62 -16.63
C LYS A 46 34.08 20.93 -16.53
N GLN A 47 33.54 20.50 -17.67
CA GLN A 47 32.47 19.51 -17.68
C GLN A 47 32.95 18.27 -16.93
N VAL A 48 32.29 17.94 -15.83
CA VAL A 48 32.48 16.66 -15.14
C VAL A 48 31.53 15.67 -15.80
N GLU A 49 32.04 14.83 -16.69
CA GLU A 49 31.29 13.67 -17.18
C GLU A 49 30.89 12.79 -15.98
N THR A 50 29.58 12.59 -15.78
CA THR A 50 29.06 11.69 -14.76
C THR A 50 29.27 10.24 -15.22
N LYS A 51 30.23 9.56 -14.60
CA LYS A 51 30.50 8.14 -14.85
C LYS A 51 29.38 7.26 -14.28
N THR A 52 28.81 6.37 -15.10
CA THR A 52 27.75 5.43 -14.69
C THR A 52 28.33 4.04 -14.41
N TYR A 53 27.82 3.38 -13.38
CA TYR A 53 28.19 2.00 -13.03
C TYR A 53 27.00 1.08 -13.33
N SER A 54 27.13 0.18 -14.31
CA SER A 54 26.12 -0.83 -14.65
C SER A 54 26.79 -2.11 -15.15
N LEU A 55 26.07 -3.23 -15.07
CA LEU A 55 26.60 -4.54 -15.45
C LEU A 55 25.55 -5.46 -16.05
N THR A 56 26.01 -6.54 -16.66
CA THR A 56 25.22 -7.75 -16.94
C THR A 56 25.99 -8.99 -16.50
N PHE A 57 25.31 -9.97 -15.90
CA PHE A 57 25.92 -11.24 -15.52
C PHE A 57 26.02 -12.20 -16.71
N VAL A 58 27.18 -12.84 -16.87
CA VAL A 58 27.47 -13.68 -18.05
C VAL A 58 27.18 -15.17 -17.81
N ASN A 59 27.29 -15.64 -16.56
CA ASN A 59 27.15 -17.06 -16.19
C ASN A 59 26.15 -17.30 -15.04
N SER A 60 25.05 -16.55 -15.00
CA SER A 60 23.99 -16.70 -13.98
C SER A 60 23.09 -17.90 -14.27
N ASN A 61 22.36 -18.37 -13.26
CA ASN A 61 21.39 -19.48 -13.29
C ASN A 61 22.01 -20.85 -13.60
N GLN A 62 23.22 -21.10 -13.11
CA GLN A 62 23.86 -22.41 -13.19
C GLN A 62 23.28 -23.38 -12.15
N THR A 63 23.42 -24.69 -12.39
CA THR A 63 23.10 -25.74 -11.41
C THR A 63 24.33 -26.61 -11.19
N VAL A 64 24.62 -26.93 -9.93
CA VAL A 64 25.77 -27.76 -9.54
C VAL A 64 25.34 -28.79 -8.50
N GLU A 65 25.87 -30.01 -8.60
CA GLU A 65 25.69 -31.05 -7.59
C GLU A 65 26.93 -31.15 -6.71
N VAL A 66 26.73 -31.17 -5.39
CA VAL A 66 27.80 -31.16 -4.37
C VAL A 66 27.46 -32.08 -3.23
N LYS A 67 28.48 -32.52 -2.47
CA LYS A 67 28.26 -33.26 -1.22
C LYS A 67 27.93 -32.32 -0.06
N PRO A 68 27.22 -32.79 0.98
CA PRO A 68 26.98 -31.99 2.17
C PRO A 68 28.28 -31.45 2.79
N GLY A 69 28.34 -30.14 3.01
CA GLY A 69 29.50 -29.49 3.63
C GLY A 69 30.74 -29.36 2.73
N GLU A 70 30.65 -29.69 1.44
CA GLU A 70 31.75 -29.51 0.49
C GLU A 70 32.07 -28.03 0.26
N GLU A 71 33.35 -27.68 0.20
CA GLU A 71 33.78 -26.34 -0.20
C GLU A 71 33.67 -26.17 -1.72
N LEU A 72 32.83 -25.22 -2.15
CA LEU A 72 32.61 -24.94 -3.57
C LEU A 72 33.27 -23.63 -3.99
N LYS A 73 34.06 -23.67 -5.05
CA LYS A 73 34.60 -22.46 -5.68
C LYS A 73 33.58 -21.85 -6.63
N ILE A 74 33.23 -20.59 -6.38
CA ILE A 74 32.32 -19.78 -7.21
C ILE A 74 33.12 -18.76 -8.02
N GLU A 75 32.85 -18.70 -9.33
CA GLU A 75 33.32 -17.64 -10.22
C GLU A 75 32.09 -16.91 -10.82
N VAL A 76 31.87 -15.66 -10.42
CA VAL A 76 30.79 -14.81 -10.96
C VAL A 76 31.35 -13.94 -12.08
N LYS A 77 30.92 -14.14 -13.33
CA LYS A 77 31.35 -13.34 -14.48
C LYS A 77 30.42 -12.17 -14.75
N VAL A 78 31.00 -10.97 -14.86
CA VAL A 78 30.28 -9.71 -15.08
C VAL A 78 30.82 -8.98 -16.29
N LYS A 79 29.94 -8.41 -17.12
CA LYS A 79 30.32 -7.46 -18.16
C LYS A 79 30.00 -6.04 -17.69
N ASN A 80 30.97 -5.15 -17.68
CA ASN A 80 30.74 -3.73 -17.38
C ASN A 80 29.99 -3.08 -18.54
N THR A 81 28.74 -2.68 -18.32
CA THR A 81 27.90 -2.01 -19.33
C THR A 81 27.77 -0.50 -19.08
N GLY A 82 28.43 0.01 -18.04
CA GLY A 82 28.43 1.43 -17.68
C GLY A 82 29.54 2.21 -18.37
N THR A 83 29.65 3.50 -18.05
CA THR A 83 30.71 4.37 -18.56
C THR A 83 31.89 4.53 -17.58
N ALA A 84 31.76 4.07 -16.34
CA ALA A 84 32.80 4.10 -15.33
C ALA A 84 33.86 2.99 -15.53
N ILE A 85 35.13 3.32 -15.33
CA ILE A 85 36.19 2.32 -15.12
C ILE A 85 36.08 1.83 -13.68
N TRP A 86 35.87 0.54 -13.52
CA TRP A 86 35.80 -0.10 -12.20
C TRP A 86 37.21 -0.40 -11.73
N LYS A 87 37.50 -0.13 -10.46
CA LYS A 87 38.78 -0.49 -9.83
C LYS A 87 38.55 -1.54 -8.77
N LYS A 88 39.50 -2.47 -8.63
CA LYS A 88 39.42 -3.60 -7.71
C LYS A 88 39.05 -3.21 -6.29
N GLU A 89 39.69 -2.18 -5.78
CA GLU A 89 39.51 -1.67 -4.42
C GLU A 89 38.09 -1.12 -4.14
N ASN A 90 37.33 -0.78 -5.20
CA ASN A 90 36.05 -0.10 -5.08
C ASN A 90 34.85 -0.98 -5.44
N ILE A 91 35.05 -2.21 -5.93
CA ILE A 91 33.97 -3.10 -6.37
C ILE A 91 34.07 -4.46 -5.69
N SER A 92 32.98 -4.91 -5.09
CA SER A 92 32.91 -6.17 -4.37
C SER A 92 31.65 -6.97 -4.71
N ALA A 93 31.74 -8.30 -4.61
CA ALA A 93 30.57 -9.15 -4.56
C ALA A 93 29.99 -9.15 -3.14
N ASN A 94 28.66 -9.09 -3.02
CA ASN A 94 27.95 -9.14 -1.75
C ASN A 94 26.85 -10.20 -1.84
N VAL A 95 26.72 -11.05 -0.82
CA VAL A 95 25.65 -12.04 -0.76
C VAL A 95 24.29 -11.39 -0.47
N VAL A 96 23.23 -11.96 -1.00
CA VAL A 96 21.87 -11.42 -0.88
C VAL A 96 21.09 -12.19 0.18
N GLY A 97 20.36 -11.48 1.05
CA GLY A 97 19.50 -12.09 2.07
C GLY A 97 20.04 -12.08 3.51
N GLY A 98 21.08 -11.29 3.80
CA GLY A 98 21.53 -11.02 5.17
C GLY A 98 22.38 -12.12 5.81
N LEU A 99 22.83 -11.87 7.06
CA LEU A 99 23.80 -12.72 7.76
C LEU A 99 23.23 -14.09 8.14
N THR A 100 22.00 -14.15 8.68
CA THR A 100 21.43 -15.42 9.13
C THR A 100 21.33 -16.41 7.99
N LYS A 101 20.71 -16.00 6.87
CA LYS A 101 20.55 -16.86 5.68
C LYS A 101 21.87 -17.27 5.06
N ASN A 102 22.88 -16.40 5.07
CA ASN A 102 24.14 -16.66 4.40
C ASN A 102 25.23 -17.25 5.30
N SER A 103 24.96 -17.39 6.60
CA SER A 103 25.92 -17.90 7.59
C SER A 103 26.41 -19.31 7.26
N GLU A 104 25.55 -20.16 6.71
CA GLU A 104 25.91 -21.52 6.29
C GLU A 104 26.82 -21.56 5.06
N TYR A 105 26.76 -20.54 4.19
CA TYR A 105 27.62 -20.44 3.00
C TYR A 105 28.96 -19.75 3.29
N HIS A 106 29.09 -19.15 4.46
CA HIS A 106 30.24 -18.34 4.81
C HIS A 106 31.52 -19.18 4.82
N HIS A 107 32.51 -18.75 4.03
CA HIS A 107 33.85 -19.32 4.03
C HIS A 107 34.84 -18.33 4.65
N GLN A 108 35.84 -18.85 5.38
CA GLN A 108 36.83 -18.04 6.10
C GLN A 108 37.66 -17.08 5.22
N THR A 109 37.67 -17.27 3.90
CA THR A 109 38.38 -16.41 2.95
C THR A 109 37.59 -15.17 2.53
N TRP A 110 36.35 -15.01 3.01
CA TRP A 110 35.54 -13.83 2.70
C TRP A 110 36.13 -12.58 3.35
N LEU A 111 35.95 -11.43 2.72
CA LEU A 111 36.43 -10.14 3.23
C LEU A 111 35.69 -9.71 4.49
N THR A 112 34.39 -9.99 4.53
CA THR A 112 33.51 -9.84 5.69
C THR A 112 32.44 -10.92 5.62
N SER A 113 31.64 -11.07 6.68
CA SER A 113 30.57 -12.07 6.75
C SER A 113 29.50 -12.01 5.65
N LEU A 114 29.48 -10.93 4.82
CA LEU A 114 28.58 -10.79 3.66
C LEU A 114 29.31 -10.45 2.34
N ARG A 115 30.63 -10.24 2.35
CA ARG A 115 31.39 -9.82 1.17
C ARG A 115 32.44 -10.87 0.81
N PRO A 116 32.14 -11.79 -0.12
CA PRO A 116 33.05 -12.88 -0.43
C PRO A 116 34.35 -12.45 -1.09
N ALA A 117 34.32 -11.47 -1.99
CA ALA A 117 35.50 -11.05 -2.74
C ALA A 117 35.39 -9.63 -3.31
N LEU A 118 36.55 -9.05 -3.64
CA LEU A 118 36.68 -7.90 -4.54
C LEU A 118 36.70 -8.40 -5.99
N LEU A 119 36.57 -7.48 -6.95
CA LEU A 119 36.80 -7.77 -8.36
C LEU A 119 38.19 -8.42 -8.57
N ASP A 120 38.28 -9.48 -9.37
CA ASP A 120 39.54 -10.19 -9.58
C ASP A 120 40.54 -9.31 -10.32
N GLN A 121 40.07 -8.60 -11.35
CA GLN A 121 40.85 -7.70 -12.20
C GLN A 121 41.19 -6.40 -11.46
N THR A 122 42.40 -5.88 -11.68
CA THR A 122 42.86 -4.60 -11.08
C THR A 122 42.00 -3.42 -11.53
N GLN A 123 41.51 -3.46 -12.77
CA GLN A 123 40.50 -2.55 -13.29
C GLN A 123 39.66 -3.25 -14.37
N LEU A 124 38.43 -2.79 -14.57
CA LEU A 124 37.52 -3.26 -15.61
C LEU A 124 36.90 -2.07 -16.34
N THR A 125 37.27 -1.87 -17.61
CA THR A 125 36.79 -0.75 -18.42
C THR A 125 35.41 -1.04 -19.03
N PRO A 126 34.66 -0.01 -19.47
CA PRO A 126 33.40 -0.20 -20.20
C PRO A 126 33.50 -1.25 -21.32
N GLY A 127 32.55 -2.18 -21.36
CA GLY A 127 32.44 -3.27 -22.33
C GLY A 127 33.24 -4.54 -22.01
N GLN A 128 34.18 -4.51 -21.05
CA GLN A 128 34.99 -5.67 -20.68
C GLN A 128 34.25 -6.65 -19.76
N ILE A 129 34.65 -7.93 -19.82
CA ILE A 129 34.19 -8.99 -18.92
C ILE A 129 35.25 -9.21 -17.83
N GLY A 130 34.81 -9.18 -16.58
CA GLY A 130 35.59 -9.49 -15.38
C GLY A 130 34.92 -10.56 -14.53
N SER A 131 35.47 -10.80 -13.35
CA SER A 131 35.02 -11.86 -12.44
C SER A 131 35.17 -11.51 -10.97
N PHE A 132 34.36 -12.16 -10.14
CA PHE A 132 34.58 -12.29 -8.70
C PHE A 132 34.79 -13.78 -8.38
N SER A 133 35.94 -14.13 -7.79
CA SER A 133 36.25 -15.51 -7.41
C SER A 133 36.30 -15.68 -5.89
N PHE A 134 35.51 -16.60 -5.34
CA PHE A 134 35.49 -16.90 -3.90
C PHE A 134 35.07 -18.33 -3.62
N MET A 135 35.32 -18.80 -2.39
CA MET A 135 34.86 -20.10 -1.91
C MET A 135 33.58 -19.93 -1.10
N ILE A 136 32.70 -20.93 -1.09
CA ILE A 136 31.58 -21.04 -0.15
C ILE A 136 31.62 -22.41 0.53
N ASN A 137 31.06 -22.49 1.73
CA ASN A 137 30.69 -23.78 2.31
C ASN A 137 29.30 -24.17 1.78
N THR A 138 29.11 -25.41 1.34
CA THR A 138 27.77 -25.86 0.92
C THR A 138 26.97 -26.36 2.13
N PRO A 139 25.63 -26.28 2.12
CA PRO A 139 24.81 -26.72 3.24
C PRO A 139 25.08 -28.18 3.63
N ASN A 140 25.04 -28.47 4.94
CA ASN A 140 25.24 -29.83 5.46
C ASN A 140 24.00 -30.73 5.30
N LYS A 141 22.88 -30.20 4.79
CA LYS A 141 21.64 -30.93 4.58
C LYS A 141 21.44 -31.17 3.08
N VAL A 142 20.97 -32.38 2.73
CA VAL A 142 20.56 -32.73 1.37
C VAL A 142 19.36 -31.86 0.98
N GLY A 143 19.39 -31.29 -0.22
CA GLY A 143 18.35 -30.38 -0.69
C GLY A 143 18.81 -29.49 -1.85
N ASN A 144 17.88 -28.70 -2.38
CA ASN A 144 18.16 -27.72 -3.44
C ASN A 144 18.18 -26.32 -2.84
N TYR A 145 19.28 -25.61 -3.04
CA TYR A 145 19.55 -24.31 -2.42
C TYR A 145 19.84 -23.26 -3.48
N LEU A 146 19.26 -22.07 -3.32
CA LEU A 146 19.47 -20.94 -4.23
C LEU A 146 20.41 -19.91 -3.60
N PHE A 147 21.63 -19.81 -4.12
CA PHE A 147 22.63 -18.85 -3.68
C PHE A 147 22.68 -17.64 -4.62
N LYS A 148 22.76 -16.43 -4.05
CA LYS A 148 22.60 -15.15 -4.79
C LYS A 148 23.68 -14.12 -4.46
N ILE A 149 24.14 -13.40 -5.48
CA ILE A 149 25.15 -12.34 -5.39
C ILE A 149 24.66 -11.05 -6.04
N GLN A 150 25.03 -9.92 -5.44
CA GLN A 150 24.92 -8.58 -6.00
C GLN A 150 26.27 -7.88 -6.01
N ALA A 151 26.60 -7.13 -7.07
CA ALA A 151 27.81 -6.32 -7.11
C ALA A 151 27.58 -4.97 -6.41
N VAL A 152 28.56 -4.53 -5.60
CA VAL A 152 28.49 -3.32 -4.80
C VAL A 152 29.71 -2.43 -5.02
N ARG A 153 29.47 -1.12 -4.94
CA ARG A 153 30.44 -0.04 -5.05
C ARG A 153 30.77 0.51 -3.67
N LEU A 154 32.04 0.83 -3.44
CA LEU A 154 32.57 1.22 -2.12
C LEU A 154 33.25 2.60 -2.10
N ASP A 155 33.22 3.36 -3.20
CA ASP A 155 33.81 4.71 -3.26
C ASP A 155 32.87 5.78 -2.64
N ASN A 156 33.33 6.42 -1.58
CA ASN A 156 32.65 7.49 -0.82
C ASN A 156 31.26 7.16 -0.22
N ASN A 157 30.67 5.99 -0.52
CA ASN A 157 29.52 5.36 0.14
C ASN A 157 29.30 3.92 -0.39
N PHE A 158 28.66 3.05 0.40
CA PHE A 158 28.21 1.72 -0.05
C PHE A 158 26.99 1.87 -0.96
N SER A 159 27.07 1.42 -2.21
CA SER A 159 25.95 1.52 -3.17
C SER A 159 25.89 0.31 -4.10
N PHE A 160 24.70 -0.09 -4.52
CA PHE A 160 24.51 -1.25 -5.41
C PHE A 160 24.81 -0.88 -6.88
N ILE A 161 25.44 -1.79 -7.62
CA ILE A 161 25.66 -1.65 -9.06
C ILE A 161 24.58 -2.48 -9.77
N PRO A 162 23.56 -1.78 -10.32
CA PRO A 162 22.13 -2.11 -10.45
C PRO A 162 21.50 -3.28 -9.65
N LYS A 163 20.16 -3.35 -9.65
CA LYS A 163 19.32 -4.31 -8.87
C LYS A 163 19.26 -5.73 -9.46
N GLU A 164 20.28 -6.15 -10.21
CA GLU A 164 20.34 -7.50 -10.78
C GLU A 164 21.05 -8.47 -9.83
N PHE A 165 20.62 -9.74 -9.81
CA PHE A 165 21.21 -10.80 -9.00
C PHE A 165 21.84 -11.88 -9.88
N TRP A 166 23.05 -12.28 -9.54
CA TRP A 166 23.63 -13.53 -10.03
C TRP A 166 23.13 -14.68 -9.16
N ASN A 167 22.70 -15.77 -9.77
CA ASN A 167 22.10 -16.91 -9.08
C ASN A 167 22.83 -18.21 -9.45
N ILE A 168 22.91 -19.14 -8.49
CA ILE A 168 23.27 -20.54 -8.71
C ILE A 168 22.37 -21.44 -7.87
N ASN A 169 21.89 -22.53 -8.48
CA ASN A 169 21.21 -23.62 -7.80
C ASN A 169 22.24 -24.66 -7.35
N ILE A 170 22.31 -24.91 -6.05
CA ILE A 170 23.21 -25.88 -5.43
C ILE A 170 22.37 -27.06 -4.97
N ASN A 171 22.55 -28.20 -5.62
CA ASN A 171 21.87 -29.44 -5.29
C ASN A 171 22.80 -30.28 -4.42
N VAL A 172 22.53 -30.33 -3.12
CA VAL A 172 23.31 -31.12 -2.16
C VAL A 172 22.79 -32.54 -2.16
N VAL A 173 23.62 -33.51 -2.53
CA VAL A 173 23.24 -34.93 -2.70
C VAL A 173 24.20 -35.87 -1.95
N ASN A 174 23.65 -36.95 -1.36
CA ASN A 174 24.44 -37.99 -0.70
C ASN A 174 24.88 -39.04 -1.72
N ASN A 175 26.08 -38.90 -2.29
CA ASN A 175 26.69 -39.98 -3.06
C ASN A 175 27.56 -40.86 -2.14
N GLU A 176 26.96 -41.90 -1.56
CA GLU A 176 27.71 -43.09 -1.12
C GLU A 176 27.85 -44.05 -2.29
N GLN A 177 29.06 -44.15 -2.87
CA GLN A 177 29.48 -45.40 -3.49
C GLN A 177 29.90 -46.36 -2.37
N LYS A 178 29.12 -47.43 -2.18
CA LYS A 178 29.57 -48.66 -1.54
C LYS A 178 29.47 -49.78 -2.57
N GLU A 179 30.60 -50.43 -2.81
CA GLU A 179 30.84 -51.48 -3.78
C GLU A 179 29.75 -52.56 -3.77
N ILE A 180 29.22 -52.89 -4.96
CA ILE A 180 28.54 -54.15 -5.22
C ILE A 180 29.28 -54.80 -6.39
N TYR A 181 29.81 -56.00 -6.13
CA TYR A 181 30.49 -56.86 -7.09
C TYR A 181 29.55 -57.17 -8.27
N VAL A 182 30.05 -56.96 -9.49
CA VAL A 182 29.45 -57.51 -10.71
C VAL A 182 30.55 -58.23 -11.47
N GLU A 183 30.47 -59.57 -11.46
CA GLU A 183 31.23 -60.42 -12.37
C GLU A 183 30.88 -60.06 -13.82
N THR A 184 31.91 -59.91 -14.65
CA THR A 184 31.76 -59.65 -16.07
C THR A 184 31.21 -60.89 -16.78
N PRO A 185 30.27 -60.70 -17.73
CA PRO A 185 30.60 -61.20 -19.06
C PRO A 185 30.26 -60.18 -20.16
N VAL A 186 31.29 -59.91 -20.96
CA VAL A 186 31.32 -59.72 -22.42
C VAL A 186 30.02 -59.26 -23.10
N ILE A 187 30.05 -58.05 -23.67
CA ILE A 187 29.26 -57.72 -24.88
C ILE A 187 30.21 -57.15 -25.93
N SER A 188 30.35 -57.89 -27.02
CA SER A 188 30.89 -57.43 -28.30
C SER A 188 29.75 -56.91 -29.18
N GLU A 189 30.04 -55.84 -29.93
CA GLU A 189 29.47 -55.46 -31.25
C GLU A 189 27.93 -55.33 -31.33
N LYS A 190 27.35 -54.19 -31.73
CA LYS A 190 27.39 -53.61 -33.10
C LYS A 190 26.43 -52.41 -33.19
N GLU A 191 26.70 -51.62 -34.23
CA GLU A 191 26.11 -50.35 -34.67
C GLU A 191 24.68 -50.45 -35.27
N GLU A 192 24.19 -49.26 -35.68
CA GLU A 192 23.14 -48.96 -36.70
C GLU A 192 21.67 -48.98 -36.25
N ILE A 193 20.71 -48.10 -36.63
CA ILE A 193 20.50 -46.99 -37.61
C ILE A 193 19.19 -46.28 -37.11
N VAL A 194 19.12 -44.95 -36.89
CA VAL A 194 18.72 -43.81 -37.78
C VAL A 194 17.37 -43.90 -38.53
N SER A 195 16.50 -42.88 -38.28
CA SER A 195 15.41 -42.31 -39.12
C SER A 195 14.10 -43.12 -39.25
N GLU A 196 12.88 -42.55 -39.28
CA GLU A 196 12.39 -41.31 -39.90
C GLU A 196 11.21 -40.61 -39.17
N LYS A 197 11.21 -39.26 -39.28
CA LYS A 197 10.12 -38.27 -39.51
C LYS A 197 8.69 -38.53 -38.94
N LYS A 198 8.13 -37.62 -38.14
CA LYS A 198 7.45 -36.36 -38.57
C LYS A 198 6.62 -36.52 -39.86
N GLU A 199 5.40 -37.06 -39.73
CA GLU A 199 4.16 -36.53 -40.32
C GLU A 199 2.97 -37.44 -39.94
N ASN A 200 2.23 -37.04 -38.90
CA ASN A 200 0.77 -37.18 -38.84
C ASN A 200 0.25 -36.27 -37.71
N PHE A 201 0.09 -35.00 -38.09
CA PHE A 201 -0.66 -33.96 -37.41
C PHE A 201 -2.16 -34.29 -37.59
N LEU A 202 -2.98 -33.99 -36.57
CA LEU A 202 -4.45 -33.91 -36.62
C LEU A 202 -5.21 -35.16 -37.09
N LYS A 203 -5.75 -35.91 -36.13
CA LYS A 203 -7.20 -36.15 -36.01
C LYS A 203 -7.51 -36.83 -34.69
N ASN A 204 -8.53 -36.32 -34.02
CA ASN A 204 -9.27 -36.85 -32.87
C ASN A 204 -8.88 -36.30 -31.49
N ASN A 205 -9.37 -35.06 -31.27
CA ASN A 205 -10.24 -34.63 -30.15
C ASN A 205 -9.68 -34.82 -28.73
N ILE A 206 -9.33 -33.81 -27.90
CA ILE A 206 -9.69 -32.37 -27.80
C ILE A 206 -11.10 -32.03 -28.28
N VAL A 207 -12.07 -32.84 -27.87
CA VAL A 207 -13.48 -32.47 -27.74
C VAL A 207 -14.07 -33.44 -26.71
N LYS A 208 -13.85 -33.20 -25.41
CA LYS A 208 -14.75 -33.72 -24.37
C LYS A 208 -14.70 -32.96 -23.04
N ASP A 209 -13.60 -32.28 -22.71
CA ASP A 209 -13.49 -31.61 -21.39
C ASP A 209 -13.57 -30.08 -21.45
N THR A 210 -14.23 -29.50 -22.47
CA THR A 210 -14.37 -28.03 -22.59
C THR A 210 -15.78 -27.58 -22.98
N VAL A 211 -16.78 -28.49 -22.90
CA VAL A 211 -18.19 -28.17 -23.22
C VAL A 211 -19.15 -28.39 -22.03
N GLU A 212 -18.73 -29.05 -20.94
CA GLU A 212 -19.55 -29.13 -19.71
C GLU A 212 -19.28 -28.01 -18.70
N ILE A 213 -18.11 -27.35 -18.75
CA ILE A 213 -17.78 -26.24 -17.83
C ILE A 213 -18.38 -24.89 -18.27
N ILE A 214 -18.84 -24.77 -19.52
CA ILE A 214 -19.49 -23.54 -20.05
C ILE A 214 -21.02 -23.54 -19.82
N LYS A 215 -21.62 -24.67 -19.40
CA LYS A 215 -23.06 -24.73 -19.07
C LYS A 215 -23.39 -24.46 -17.60
N GLU A 216 -22.41 -24.50 -16.70
CA GLU A 216 -22.65 -24.24 -15.26
C GLU A 216 -22.41 -22.78 -14.86
N VAL A 217 -21.69 -22.00 -15.70
CA VAL A 217 -21.36 -20.58 -15.44
C VAL A 217 -22.34 -19.59 -16.08
N VAL A 218 -23.28 -20.06 -16.92
CA VAL A 218 -24.35 -19.21 -17.51
C VAL A 218 -25.72 -19.47 -16.85
N GLY A 219 -25.82 -20.44 -15.92
CA GLY A 219 -27.05 -20.80 -15.20
C GLY A 219 -27.24 -20.16 -13.82
N LYS A 220 -26.23 -19.47 -13.27
CA LYS A 220 -26.29 -18.80 -11.95
C LYS A 220 -26.00 -17.29 -12.01
N THR A 221 -26.38 -16.64 -13.11
CA THR A 221 -26.32 -15.17 -13.25
C THR A 221 -27.61 -14.58 -13.82
N VAL A 222 -28.77 -15.13 -13.42
CA VAL A 222 -30.09 -14.49 -13.70
C VAL A 222 -30.99 -14.36 -12.47
N ASP A 223 -30.74 -15.04 -11.34
CA ASP A 223 -31.65 -15.00 -10.17
C ASP A 223 -31.10 -14.36 -8.88
N THR A 224 -30.25 -13.32 -8.98
CA THR A 224 -29.96 -12.50 -7.77
C THR A 224 -29.55 -11.05 -8.04
N VAL A 225 -30.19 -10.38 -9.00
CA VAL A 225 -30.24 -8.90 -9.02
C VAL A 225 -31.65 -8.46 -9.37
N LYS A 226 -32.56 -8.52 -8.38
CA LYS A 226 -33.79 -7.71 -8.35
C LYS A 226 -34.53 -7.76 -7.02
N GLU A 227 -33.84 -7.48 -5.92
CA GLU A 227 -34.51 -6.94 -4.73
C GLU A 227 -33.68 -5.81 -4.14
N PHE A 228 -33.81 -4.61 -4.70
CA PHE A 228 -33.80 -3.36 -3.94
C PHE A 228 -34.60 -2.32 -4.72
N PHE A 229 -35.53 -1.65 -4.01
CA PHE A 229 -36.57 -0.71 -4.46
C PHE A 229 -37.83 -1.38 -5.07
N TYR A 230 -39.06 -1.22 -4.56
CA TYR A 230 -39.74 -0.02 -4.06
C TYR A 230 -40.96 -0.38 -3.18
N TYR A 231 -41.35 0.58 -2.34
CA TYR A 231 -42.60 0.68 -1.58
C TYR A 231 -43.88 0.31 -2.36
N GLY A 232 -44.86 -0.28 -1.66
CA GLY A 232 -46.28 0.10 -1.81
C GLY A 232 -47.30 -0.98 -2.17
N GLY A 233 -48.11 -1.38 -1.18
CA GLY A 233 -49.58 -1.33 -1.28
C GLY A 233 -50.37 -2.48 -1.92
N GLY A 234 -51.28 -3.05 -1.12
CA GLY A 234 -52.68 -3.29 -1.53
C GLY A 234 -53.00 -4.62 -2.21
N GLY A 235 -53.75 -5.49 -1.50
CA GLY A 235 -54.24 -6.76 -2.02
C GLY A 235 -55.45 -6.69 -2.96
N GLY A 236 -55.87 -7.86 -3.44
CA GLY A 236 -57.18 -8.06 -4.05
C GLY A 236 -57.22 -9.01 -5.24
N SER A 237 -57.55 -10.27 -4.95
CA SER A 237 -58.49 -11.16 -5.66
C SER A 237 -58.44 -11.42 -7.19
N SER A 238 -58.74 -12.70 -7.49
CA SER A 238 -59.45 -13.26 -8.66
C SER A 238 -58.70 -13.49 -9.98
N GLN A 239 -58.46 -14.78 -10.27
CA GLN A 239 -58.57 -15.40 -11.62
C GLN A 239 -60.00 -15.21 -12.19
N PRO A 240 -60.40 -15.58 -13.46
CA PRO A 240 -59.79 -16.55 -14.42
C PRO A 240 -60.00 -16.25 -15.96
N ILE A 241 -59.84 -17.31 -16.78
CA ILE A 241 -60.40 -17.64 -18.14
C ILE A 241 -59.64 -17.01 -19.35
N ILE A 242 -59.25 -17.68 -20.46
CA ILE A 242 -59.91 -18.70 -21.31
C ILE A 242 -58.88 -19.55 -22.11
N GLU A 243 -59.10 -20.88 -22.10
CA GLU A 243 -58.68 -21.86 -23.11
C GLU A 243 -59.64 -21.87 -24.31
N ASP A 244 -59.14 -22.21 -25.50
CA ASP A 244 -59.93 -22.84 -26.57
C ASP A 244 -58.98 -23.89 -27.24
N SER A 245 -59.13 -25.20 -26.98
CA SER A 245 -60.07 -26.18 -27.58
C SER A 245 -59.74 -26.46 -29.07
N LEU A 246 -59.62 -27.69 -29.58
CA LEU A 246 -60.60 -28.78 -29.75
C LEU A 246 -59.85 -29.96 -30.45
N ASN A 247 -60.01 -31.23 -30.08
CA ASN A 247 -61.04 -32.19 -30.54
C ASN A 247 -60.61 -33.61 -30.05
N ASN A 248 -61.43 -34.62 -29.75
CA ASN A 248 -62.87 -34.78 -29.52
C ASN A 248 -63.03 -36.24 -29.01
N SER A 249 -63.87 -36.49 -28.00
CA SER A 249 -64.29 -37.82 -27.52
C SER A 249 -65.65 -38.17 -28.13
N THR A 250 -66.00 -39.41 -28.48
CA THR A 250 -66.68 -40.40 -27.63
C THR A 250 -67.23 -41.52 -28.53
N LEU A 251 -67.28 -42.77 -28.05
CA LEU A 251 -68.47 -43.63 -28.18
C LEU A 251 -68.43 -44.79 -27.17
N ASP A 252 -69.38 -44.75 -26.25
CA ASP A 252 -70.19 -45.81 -25.65
C ASP A 252 -69.58 -47.09 -25.03
N ASN A 253 -69.84 -47.19 -23.73
CA ASN A 253 -69.94 -48.42 -22.94
C ASN A 253 -71.12 -49.29 -23.40
N ILE A 254 -70.86 -50.52 -23.88
CA ILE A 254 -71.78 -51.68 -23.79
C ILE A 254 -70.97 -52.96 -23.48
N THR A 255 -70.99 -53.27 -22.18
CA THR A 255 -71.25 -54.58 -21.56
C THR A 255 -70.36 -55.82 -21.78
N THR A 256 -69.97 -56.35 -20.60
CA THR A 256 -69.93 -57.75 -20.16
C THR A 256 -68.74 -58.65 -20.53
N THR A 257 -67.83 -58.72 -19.56
CA THR A 257 -67.37 -59.94 -18.86
C THR A 257 -67.23 -61.23 -19.65
N THR A 258 -66.03 -61.81 -19.62
CA THR A 258 -65.80 -63.10 -18.92
C THR A 258 -64.31 -63.37 -18.74
N MET A 259 -63.96 -63.82 -17.53
CA MET A 259 -62.62 -64.24 -17.13
C MET A 259 -62.12 -65.40 -18.00
N GLU A 260 -60.91 -65.27 -18.54
CA GLU A 260 -59.97 -66.39 -18.65
C GLU A 260 -58.60 -65.91 -18.17
N ILE A 261 -58.03 -66.71 -17.28
CA ILE A 261 -56.76 -66.49 -16.60
C ILE A 261 -55.65 -66.57 -17.64
N SER A 262 -54.89 -65.49 -17.78
CA SER A 262 -53.57 -65.51 -18.39
C SER A 262 -52.57 -65.00 -17.36
N THR A 263 -51.65 -65.88 -16.98
CA THR A 263 -50.62 -65.66 -15.97
C THR A 263 -49.67 -64.54 -16.39
N THR A 264 -49.84 -63.35 -15.81
CA THR A 264 -48.78 -62.35 -15.76
C THR A 264 -47.96 -62.59 -14.51
N THR A 265 -46.77 -63.17 -14.68
CA THR A 265 -45.67 -63.08 -13.71
C THR A 265 -45.54 -61.64 -13.24
N PRO A 266 -45.59 -61.34 -11.93
CA PRO A 266 -45.25 -60.01 -11.45
C PRO A 266 -43.80 -59.74 -11.84
N GLU A 267 -43.56 -58.66 -12.59
CA GLU A 267 -42.21 -58.09 -12.68
C GLU A 267 -41.81 -57.71 -11.26
N VAL A 268 -40.90 -58.49 -10.68
CA VAL A 268 -40.19 -58.12 -9.46
C VAL A 268 -39.27 -56.98 -9.90
N VAL A 269 -39.67 -55.74 -9.62
CA VAL A 269 -38.75 -54.60 -9.72
C VAL A 269 -37.81 -54.77 -8.53
N GLU A 270 -36.57 -55.22 -8.78
CA GLU A 270 -35.53 -55.20 -7.76
C GLU A 270 -35.30 -53.75 -7.36
N ASP A 271 -35.63 -53.43 -6.11
CA ASP A 271 -35.26 -52.16 -5.51
C ASP A 271 -33.75 -52.16 -5.31
N ASN A 272 -33.08 -51.26 -6.04
CA ASN A 272 -31.64 -51.05 -6.03
C ASN A 272 -31.30 -49.63 -5.56
N ILE A 273 -32.26 -48.91 -4.96
CA ILE A 273 -32.08 -47.52 -4.53
C ILE A 273 -31.73 -47.54 -3.04
N PRO A 274 -30.51 -47.12 -2.65
CA PRO A 274 -30.17 -46.96 -1.25
C PRO A 274 -31.07 -45.97 -0.51
N PRO A 275 -31.25 -46.14 0.82
CA PRO A 275 -31.86 -45.11 1.66
C PRO A 275 -30.99 -43.83 1.67
N GLU A 276 -31.56 -42.72 2.10
CA GLU A 276 -30.82 -41.45 2.18
C GLU A 276 -29.62 -41.54 3.15
N ILE A 277 -28.59 -40.74 2.92
CA ILE A 277 -27.42 -40.70 3.82
C ILE A 277 -27.87 -40.21 5.21
N PRO A 278 -27.56 -40.94 6.29
CA PRO A 278 -27.97 -40.54 7.63
C PRO A 278 -27.43 -39.16 8.04
N VAL A 279 -28.29 -38.37 8.67
CA VAL A 279 -27.89 -37.14 9.37
C VAL A 279 -27.59 -37.49 10.83
N VAL A 280 -26.41 -37.11 11.31
CA VAL A 280 -25.91 -37.45 12.65
C VAL A 280 -25.92 -36.20 13.54
N TYR A 281 -26.34 -36.36 14.79
CA TYR A 281 -26.38 -35.31 15.81
C TYR A 281 -25.63 -35.80 17.06
N LEU A 282 -24.75 -34.96 17.60
CA LEU A 282 -23.93 -35.25 18.77
C LEU A 282 -24.38 -34.37 19.94
N ASN A 283 -24.85 -35.00 21.03
CA ASN A 283 -25.35 -34.31 22.22
C ASN A 283 -24.61 -34.81 23.47
N GLN A 284 -23.64 -34.03 23.93
CA GLN A 284 -22.86 -34.40 25.11
C GLN A 284 -23.70 -34.24 26.39
N SER A 285 -23.76 -35.28 27.22
CA SER A 285 -24.54 -35.31 28.47
C SER A 285 -23.68 -35.33 29.74
N GLY A 286 -22.35 -35.36 29.61
CA GLY A 286 -21.38 -35.32 30.70
C GLY A 286 -19.95 -35.29 30.18
N SER A 287 -18.94 -35.19 31.04
CA SER A 287 -17.52 -35.03 30.62
C SER A 287 -16.92 -36.24 29.88
N THR A 288 -17.59 -37.39 29.94
CA THR A 288 -17.17 -38.64 29.28
C THR A 288 -18.30 -39.29 28.47
N THR A 289 -19.51 -38.75 28.54
CA THR A 289 -20.71 -39.38 27.97
C THR A 289 -21.29 -38.53 26.86
N LEU A 290 -21.53 -39.15 25.72
CA LEU A 290 -22.11 -38.56 24.53
C LEU A 290 -23.33 -39.36 24.06
N CYS A 291 -24.45 -38.68 23.80
CA CYS A 291 -25.56 -39.26 23.05
C CYS A 291 -25.38 -38.94 21.56
N ILE A 292 -25.33 -39.99 20.74
CA ILE A 292 -25.24 -39.91 19.29
C ILE A 292 -26.62 -40.27 18.76
N ASN A 293 -27.26 -39.37 18.02
CA ASN A 293 -28.55 -39.61 17.38
C ASN A 293 -28.38 -39.58 15.87
N TRP A 294 -29.14 -40.41 15.15
CA TRP A 294 -29.15 -40.39 13.69
C TRP A 294 -30.53 -40.69 13.12
N ASN A 295 -30.77 -40.23 11.90
CA ASN A 295 -31.99 -40.49 11.17
C ASN A 295 -31.73 -40.58 9.67
N SER A 296 -32.44 -41.47 8.99
CA SER A 296 -32.49 -41.59 7.53
C SER A 296 -33.90 -42.06 7.10
N PRO A 297 -34.58 -41.34 6.19
CA PRO A 297 -35.80 -41.83 5.55
C PRO A 297 -35.60 -43.17 4.85
N ASP A 298 -36.64 -44.02 4.88
CA ASP A 298 -36.68 -45.35 4.24
C ASP A 298 -35.63 -46.36 4.72
N ALA A 299 -34.92 -46.06 5.82
CA ALA A 299 -33.97 -46.97 6.44
C ALA A 299 -34.65 -47.97 7.39
N SER A 300 -34.30 -49.26 7.25
CA SER A 300 -34.66 -50.35 8.15
C SER A 300 -33.64 -50.59 9.26
N ASN A 301 -32.34 -50.39 9.01
CA ASN A 301 -31.27 -50.58 9.99
C ASN A 301 -29.99 -49.79 9.63
N TYR A 302 -29.03 -49.73 10.55
CA TYR A 302 -27.85 -48.85 10.47
C TYR A 302 -26.56 -49.53 10.89
N ASP A 303 -25.43 -49.10 10.32
CA ASP A 303 -24.10 -49.31 10.91
C ASP A 303 -23.58 -47.99 11.45
N ILE A 304 -22.96 -48.03 12.63
CA ILE A 304 -22.33 -46.87 13.27
C ILE A 304 -20.90 -47.23 13.68
N GLU A 305 -19.97 -46.32 13.37
CA GLU A 305 -18.56 -46.45 13.70
C GLU A 305 -18.03 -45.18 14.36
N TYR A 306 -16.95 -45.34 15.11
CA TYR A 306 -16.16 -44.24 15.64
C TYR A 306 -14.66 -44.46 15.40
N LYS A 307 -13.88 -43.38 15.46
CA LYS A 307 -12.41 -43.45 15.55
C LYS A 307 -11.89 -42.32 16.42
N THR A 308 -10.63 -42.43 16.82
CA THR A 308 -9.83 -41.31 17.33
C THR A 308 -8.92 -40.77 16.22
N GLU A 309 -8.09 -39.76 16.49
CA GLU A 309 -7.10 -39.29 15.51
C GLU A 309 -6.00 -40.30 15.21
N GLN A 310 -5.77 -41.25 16.12
CA GLN A 310 -4.64 -42.19 16.05
C GLN A 310 -5.08 -43.61 15.69
N ASP A 311 -6.39 -43.88 15.73
CA ASP A 311 -6.97 -45.20 15.53
C ASP A 311 -7.72 -45.31 14.20
N ASP A 312 -7.80 -46.54 13.67
CA ASP A 312 -8.72 -46.89 12.59
C ASP A 312 -10.18 -46.90 13.08
N TRP A 313 -11.13 -46.89 12.14
CA TRP A 313 -12.56 -47.00 12.44
C TRP A 313 -12.89 -48.28 13.22
N GLN A 314 -13.62 -48.09 14.31
CA GLN A 314 -14.12 -49.12 15.22
C GLN A 314 -15.64 -49.15 15.17
N THR A 315 -16.20 -50.34 15.09
CA THR A 315 -17.63 -50.55 15.02
C THR A 315 -18.30 -50.40 16.39
N ILE A 316 -19.29 -49.51 16.48
CA ILE A 316 -20.18 -49.42 17.64
C ILE A 316 -21.28 -50.47 17.53
N ALA A 317 -21.97 -50.50 16.39
CA ALA A 317 -23.04 -51.45 16.10
C ALA A 317 -23.16 -51.66 14.59
N LEU A 318 -23.51 -52.88 14.20
CA LEU A 318 -23.87 -53.23 12.82
C LEU A 318 -25.34 -53.61 12.77
N LYS A 319 -26.00 -53.24 11.68
CA LYS A 319 -27.41 -53.60 11.41
C LYS A 319 -28.35 -53.31 12.59
N THR A 320 -28.09 -52.23 13.33
CA THR A 320 -28.94 -51.84 14.46
C THR A 320 -30.21 -51.15 13.96
N THR A 321 -31.35 -51.42 14.61
CA THR A 321 -32.60 -50.68 14.37
C THR A 321 -32.74 -49.48 15.30
N SER A 322 -31.81 -49.30 16.25
CA SER A 322 -31.77 -48.10 17.08
C SER A 322 -31.38 -46.90 16.25
N THR A 323 -31.87 -45.73 16.67
CA THR A 323 -31.53 -44.41 16.08
C THR A 323 -30.73 -43.54 17.05
N GLU A 324 -30.24 -44.16 18.13
CA GLU A 324 -29.42 -43.51 19.13
C GLU A 324 -28.43 -44.48 19.79
N HIS A 325 -27.31 -43.94 20.28
CA HIS A 325 -26.33 -44.66 21.06
C HIS A 325 -25.72 -43.76 22.14
N GLN A 326 -25.60 -44.27 23.36
CA GLN A 326 -24.81 -43.64 24.41
C GLN A 326 -23.37 -44.15 24.34
N PHE A 327 -22.46 -43.25 23.98
CA PHE A 327 -21.04 -43.50 23.89
C PHE A 327 -20.33 -43.01 25.15
N GLU A 328 -19.53 -43.88 25.76
CA GLU A 328 -18.61 -43.53 26.85
C GLU A 328 -17.19 -43.47 26.30
N GLY A 329 -16.56 -42.31 26.42
CA GLY A 329 -15.20 -42.08 25.97
C GLY A 329 -14.32 -41.49 27.06
N GLU A 330 -13.09 -41.17 26.67
CA GLU A 330 -12.11 -40.54 27.52
C GLU A 330 -12.22 -39.01 27.40
N LYS A 331 -12.11 -38.32 28.54
CA LYS A 331 -12.09 -36.86 28.58
C LYS A 331 -10.83 -36.35 27.88
N LEU A 332 -10.93 -35.19 27.22
CA LEU A 332 -9.89 -34.53 26.43
C LEU A 332 -9.47 -35.29 25.17
N GLN A 333 -10.20 -36.36 24.80
CA GLN A 333 -10.00 -37.11 23.57
C GLN A 333 -10.96 -36.62 22.47
N SER A 334 -10.43 -36.51 21.24
CA SER A 334 -11.24 -36.25 20.05
C SER A 334 -11.80 -37.57 19.49
N TYR A 335 -13.09 -37.58 19.21
CA TYR A 335 -13.81 -38.69 18.58
C TYR A 335 -14.45 -38.24 17.27
N TYR A 336 -14.42 -39.12 16.27
CA TYR A 336 -15.09 -38.97 14.99
C TYR A 336 -16.16 -40.05 14.87
N PHE A 337 -17.34 -39.72 14.38
CA PHE A 337 -18.44 -40.65 14.20
C PHE A 337 -18.94 -40.65 12.76
N ARG A 338 -19.39 -41.80 12.29
CA ARG A 338 -20.11 -41.94 11.01
C ARG A 338 -21.18 -43.01 11.08
N VAL A 339 -22.25 -42.80 10.32
CA VAL A 339 -23.39 -43.72 10.24
C VAL A 339 -23.74 -43.97 8.77
N ARG A 340 -24.11 -45.20 8.42
CA ARG A 340 -24.75 -45.54 7.13
C ARG A 340 -26.02 -46.34 7.36
N ALA A 341 -26.97 -46.23 6.44
CA ALA A 341 -28.29 -46.85 6.52
C ALA A 341 -28.46 -47.99 5.51
N TYR A 342 -29.40 -48.88 5.82
CA TYR A 342 -29.88 -49.93 4.94
C TYR A 342 -31.40 -49.90 4.85
N ASP A 343 -31.97 -50.14 3.67
CA ASP A 343 -33.42 -50.33 3.50
C ASP A 343 -33.85 -51.77 3.86
N GLU A 344 -35.13 -52.13 3.63
CA GLU A 344 -35.66 -53.47 3.93
C GLU A 344 -35.12 -54.60 3.02
N VAL A 345 -34.64 -54.26 1.83
CA VAL A 345 -34.13 -55.24 0.84
C VAL A 345 -32.60 -55.37 0.86
N GLY A 346 -31.91 -54.48 1.57
CA GLY A 346 -30.48 -54.52 1.85
C GLY A 346 -29.62 -53.52 1.07
N ASN A 347 -30.19 -52.57 0.33
CA ASN A 347 -29.40 -51.50 -0.29
C ASN A 347 -28.76 -50.62 0.77
N VAL A 348 -27.56 -50.11 0.50
CA VAL A 348 -26.71 -49.44 1.51
C VAL A 348 -26.46 -48.00 1.09
N SER A 349 -26.70 -47.05 1.99
CA SER A 349 -26.29 -45.66 1.77
C SER A 349 -24.76 -45.52 1.82
N ASP A 350 -24.25 -44.42 1.28
CA ASP A 350 -22.92 -43.96 1.65
C ASP A 350 -22.86 -43.62 3.15
N TRP A 351 -21.65 -43.54 3.70
CA TRP A 351 -21.44 -43.05 5.06
C TRP A 351 -21.81 -41.56 5.17
N SER A 352 -22.34 -41.16 6.34
CA SER A 352 -22.47 -39.76 6.72
C SER A 352 -21.12 -39.05 6.70
N ASN A 353 -21.15 -37.72 6.75
CA ASN A 353 -19.95 -36.94 7.05
C ASN A 353 -19.32 -37.40 8.38
N GLU A 354 -18.01 -37.22 8.51
CA GLU A 354 -17.29 -37.49 9.75
C GLU A 354 -17.62 -36.39 10.77
N GLU A 355 -18.48 -36.69 11.74
CA GLU A 355 -18.84 -35.75 12.81
C GLU A 355 -17.81 -35.82 13.94
N LYS A 356 -17.14 -34.69 14.24
CA LYS A 356 -16.09 -34.59 15.27
C LYS A 356 -16.63 -33.98 16.56
N LEU A 357 -16.29 -34.56 17.71
CA LEU A 357 -16.49 -33.97 19.03
C LEU A 357 -15.29 -34.23 19.95
N ILE A 358 -15.02 -33.29 20.86
CA ILE A 358 -14.09 -33.45 21.97
C ILE A 358 -14.91 -33.65 23.26
N LEU A 359 -14.69 -34.74 23.99
CA LEU A 359 -15.34 -34.94 25.28
C LEU A 359 -14.67 -34.04 26.35
N ASP A 360 -15.36 -33.01 26.81
CA ASP A 360 -14.87 -32.11 27.86
C ASP A 360 -16.03 -31.56 28.74
N TRP A 361 -15.74 -30.63 29.64
CA TRP A 361 -16.75 -29.92 30.42
C TRP A 361 -17.67 -29.05 29.56
N SER A 362 -18.83 -28.65 30.07
CA SER A 362 -19.85 -27.92 29.30
C SER A 362 -19.42 -26.54 28.76
N LYS A 363 -18.33 -25.96 29.31
CA LYS A 363 -17.78 -24.64 28.91
C LYS A 363 -18.78 -23.50 28.92
N SER A 364 -19.88 -23.57 29.69
CA SER A 364 -20.84 -22.47 29.78
C SER A 364 -20.17 -21.18 30.29
N VAL A 365 -19.25 -21.31 31.24
CA VAL A 365 -18.28 -20.30 31.63
C VAL A 365 -16.88 -20.92 31.58
N VAL A 366 -15.90 -20.21 31.04
CA VAL A 366 -14.52 -20.69 30.93
C VAL A 366 -13.53 -19.77 31.63
N ILE A 367 -12.43 -20.34 32.09
CA ILE A 367 -11.25 -19.61 32.56
C ILE A 367 -10.54 -19.07 31.31
N ASN A 368 -10.60 -17.76 31.12
CA ASN A 368 -10.23 -17.10 29.87
C ASN A 368 -8.80 -16.56 29.89
N GLU A 369 -8.37 -15.98 31.02
CA GLU A 369 -7.04 -15.37 31.16
C GLU A 369 -6.55 -15.50 32.62
N ILE A 370 -5.24 -15.71 32.79
CA ILE A 370 -4.60 -15.88 34.10
C ILE A 370 -3.30 -15.06 34.14
N ALA A 371 -3.19 -14.18 35.13
CA ALA A 371 -1.99 -13.38 35.40
C ALA A 371 -1.48 -13.68 36.80
N TRP A 372 -0.76 -14.79 36.94
CA TRP A 372 -0.29 -15.28 38.23
C TRP A 372 1.01 -14.59 38.70
N MET A 373 1.79 -13.98 37.81
CA MET A 373 3.08 -13.34 38.13
C MET A 373 2.92 -11.89 38.62
N GLY A 374 1.68 -11.40 38.71
CA GLY A 374 1.40 -9.99 38.92
C GLY A 374 1.37 -9.14 37.63
N THR A 375 1.40 -7.82 37.78
CA THR A 375 1.29 -6.85 36.67
C THR A 375 2.55 -6.02 36.42
N SER A 376 3.47 -5.92 37.38
CA SER A 376 4.69 -5.10 37.22
C SER A 376 5.80 -5.48 38.22
N PRO A 377 7.07 -5.08 38.01
CA PRO A 377 8.16 -5.40 38.94
C PRO A 377 8.15 -4.54 40.22
N GLY A 378 7.15 -3.67 40.40
CA GLY A 378 6.97 -2.90 41.62
C GLY A 378 6.67 -3.80 42.82
N ARG A 379 6.91 -3.29 44.03
CA ARG A 379 6.65 -4.04 45.28
C ARG A 379 5.23 -4.60 45.34
N ASP A 380 4.25 -3.79 44.92
CA ASP A 380 2.84 -4.16 44.93
C ASP A 380 2.47 -4.89 43.62
N GLY A 381 3.12 -4.54 42.50
CA GLY A 381 2.85 -5.15 41.20
C GLY A 381 3.11 -6.64 41.08
N VAL A 382 4.05 -7.21 41.83
CA VAL A 382 4.35 -8.67 41.78
C VAL A 382 3.34 -9.53 42.53
N ILE A 383 2.43 -8.92 43.30
CA ILE A 383 1.35 -9.61 44.02
C ILE A 383 -0.05 -9.27 43.48
N ASP A 384 -0.10 -8.38 42.49
CA ASP A 384 -1.32 -7.93 41.79
C ASP A 384 -1.76 -9.02 40.78
N GLU A 385 -2.18 -10.16 41.28
CA GLU A 385 -2.62 -11.31 40.49
C GLU A 385 -4.10 -11.21 40.11
N TRP A 386 -4.46 -11.72 38.93
CA TRP A 386 -5.86 -11.77 38.50
C TRP A 386 -6.19 -12.97 37.62
N ILE A 387 -7.48 -13.32 37.61
CA ILE A 387 -8.08 -14.36 36.76
C ILE A 387 -9.30 -13.74 36.07
N GLU A 388 -9.49 -14.05 34.79
CA GLU A 388 -10.70 -13.70 34.06
C GLU A 388 -11.49 -14.93 33.65
N LEU A 389 -12.81 -14.82 33.78
CA LEU A 389 -13.77 -15.78 33.24
C LEU A 389 -14.53 -15.18 32.05
N TYR A 390 -14.92 -16.02 31.09
CA TYR A 390 -15.76 -15.65 29.95
C TYR A 390 -17.03 -16.49 29.90
N ASN A 391 -18.18 -15.85 29.67
CA ASN A 391 -19.47 -16.51 29.51
C ASN A 391 -19.73 -16.87 28.04
N ASN A 392 -19.67 -18.15 27.69
CA ASN A 392 -19.94 -18.63 26.33
C ASN A 392 -21.44 -18.62 25.97
N THR A 393 -22.35 -18.36 26.90
CA THR A 393 -23.80 -18.43 26.67
C THR A 393 -24.41 -17.08 26.26
N ASP A 394 -25.64 -17.14 25.75
CA ASP A 394 -26.44 -15.95 25.40
C ASP A 394 -27.27 -15.40 26.56
N ASN A 395 -27.07 -15.90 27.79
CA ASN A 395 -27.77 -15.47 28.99
C ASN A 395 -26.77 -15.03 30.06
N ASP A 396 -27.19 -14.07 30.90
CA ASP A 396 -26.44 -13.71 32.09
C ASP A 396 -26.37 -14.91 33.06
N ILE A 397 -25.23 -15.10 33.71
CA ILE A 397 -25.00 -16.18 34.68
C ILE A 397 -24.66 -15.58 36.05
N ASP A 398 -25.33 -16.07 37.09
CA ASP A 398 -25.05 -15.70 38.49
C ASP A 398 -24.04 -16.68 39.10
N LEU A 399 -22.88 -16.14 39.50
CA LEU A 399 -21.76 -16.88 40.09
C LEU A 399 -21.79 -16.93 41.63
N SER A 400 -22.82 -16.41 42.29
CA SER A 400 -22.89 -16.27 43.77
C SER A 400 -22.63 -17.58 44.55
N ASN A 401 -22.98 -18.73 43.98
CA ASN A 401 -22.81 -20.05 44.61
C ASN A 401 -21.85 -20.97 43.85
N TRP A 402 -21.09 -20.43 42.90
CA TRP A 402 -20.07 -21.19 42.19
C TRP A 402 -18.83 -21.38 43.05
N GLN A 403 -18.06 -22.42 42.76
CA GLN A 403 -16.79 -22.68 43.43
C GLN A 403 -15.64 -22.58 42.44
N ILE A 404 -14.62 -21.81 42.81
CA ILE A 404 -13.33 -21.78 42.11
C ILE A 404 -12.35 -22.51 43.02
N LEU A 405 -11.67 -23.50 42.47
CA LEU A 405 -10.65 -24.28 43.17
C LEU A 405 -9.29 -23.93 42.59
N ILE A 406 -8.28 -23.70 43.44
CA ILE A 406 -6.87 -23.60 43.07
C ILE A 406 -6.10 -24.70 43.81
N ASP A 407 -5.50 -25.61 43.05
CA ASP A 407 -4.84 -26.83 43.52
C ASP A 407 -5.77 -27.67 44.41
N ASP A 408 -6.97 -27.95 43.89
CA ASP A 408 -8.05 -28.70 44.53
C ASP A 408 -8.57 -28.11 45.86
N LYS A 409 -8.19 -26.87 46.19
CA LYS A 409 -8.63 -26.15 47.38
C LYS A 409 -9.53 -24.98 47.00
N SER A 410 -10.63 -24.80 47.71
CA SER A 410 -11.53 -23.67 47.48
C SER A 410 -10.79 -22.34 47.58
N LEU A 411 -10.94 -21.50 46.55
CA LEU A 411 -10.44 -20.14 46.54
C LEU A 411 -11.14 -19.34 47.64
N GLN A 412 -10.36 -18.65 48.45
CA GLN A 412 -10.90 -17.81 49.53
C GLN A 412 -11.31 -16.45 48.96
N ILE A 413 -12.62 -16.28 48.76
CA ILE A 413 -13.22 -15.03 48.31
C ILE A 413 -13.33 -14.06 49.50
N SER A 414 -12.71 -12.88 49.39
CA SER A 414 -12.85 -11.82 50.40
C SER A 414 -14.08 -10.96 50.20
N ARG A 415 -14.47 -10.74 48.94
CA ARG A 415 -15.60 -9.88 48.58
C ARG A 415 -16.12 -10.23 47.19
N ILE A 416 -17.43 -10.31 47.06
CA ILE A 416 -18.12 -10.33 45.77
C ILE A 416 -18.65 -8.92 45.52
N ILE A 417 -18.28 -8.30 44.40
CA ILE A 417 -18.67 -6.93 44.04
C ILE A 417 -19.90 -6.99 43.13
N ASN A 418 -19.80 -7.77 42.05
CA ASN A 418 -20.89 -8.10 41.15
C ASN A 418 -20.87 -9.61 40.90
N PRO A 419 -21.91 -10.37 41.25
CA PRO A 419 -21.93 -11.82 41.02
C PRO A 419 -22.36 -12.21 39.61
N ILE A 420 -22.84 -11.26 38.78
CA ILE A 420 -23.42 -11.56 37.47
C ILE A 420 -22.36 -11.38 36.38
N ILE A 421 -22.07 -12.44 35.64
CA ILE A 421 -21.34 -12.38 34.37
C ILE A 421 -22.36 -12.23 33.22
N PRO A 422 -22.35 -11.12 32.47
CA PRO A 422 -23.29 -10.92 31.37
C PRO A 422 -23.17 -11.98 30.27
N ALA A 423 -24.22 -12.15 29.47
CA ALA A 423 -24.17 -12.93 28.23
C ALA A 423 -23.00 -12.47 27.34
N LYS A 424 -22.16 -13.41 26.87
CA LYS A 424 -20.93 -13.10 26.10
C LYS A 424 -20.00 -12.08 26.79
N GLY A 425 -20.11 -11.96 28.11
CA GLY A 425 -19.36 -11.02 28.93
C GLY A 425 -18.18 -11.67 29.65
N TYR A 426 -17.38 -10.82 30.29
CA TYR A 426 -16.18 -11.17 31.03
C TYR A 426 -16.36 -10.85 32.52
N PHE A 427 -15.62 -11.56 33.38
CA PHE A 427 -15.69 -11.42 34.82
C PHE A 427 -14.28 -11.46 35.43
N ILE A 428 -13.90 -10.39 36.13
CA ILE A 428 -12.55 -10.21 36.68
C ILE A 428 -12.50 -10.57 38.16
N LEU A 429 -11.53 -11.42 38.51
CA LEU A 429 -11.14 -11.71 39.88
C LEU A 429 -9.77 -11.12 40.16
N GLU A 430 -9.66 -10.23 41.16
CA GLU A 430 -8.39 -9.65 41.59
C GLU A 430 -7.98 -10.13 42.98
N ARG A 431 -6.68 -10.16 43.23
CA ARG A 431 -6.13 -10.52 44.52
C ARG A 431 -6.07 -9.33 45.48
N THR A 432 -6.54 -9.55 46.70
CA THR A 432 -6.52 -8.66 47.87
C THR A 432 -7.35 -7.38 47.81
N ASP A 433 -7.19 -6.54 46.79
CA ASP A 433 -7.96 -5.31 46.60
C ASP A 433 -8.22 -5.02 45.11
N ASP A 434 -9.12 -4.07 44.85
CA ASP A 434 -9.57 -3.66 43.51
C ASP A 434 -8.66 -2.56 42.97
N LYS A 435 -7.38 -2.92 42.79
CA LYS A 435 -6.32 -2.04 42.28
C LYS A 435 -5.32 -2.74 41.39
N THR A 436 -5.48 -4.04 41.12
CA THR A 436 -4.58 -4.78 40.23
C THR A 436 -4.69 -4.21 38.81
N ILE A 437 -5.92 -3.98 38.34
CA ILE A 437 -6.23 -3.32 37.07
C ILE A 437 -6.94 -2.00 37.35
N LEU A 438 -6.19 -0.89 37.37
CA LEU A 438 -6.66 0.39 37.91
C LEU A 438 -7.88 0.99 37.18
N ASP A 439 -8.00 0.78 35.87
CA ASP A 439 -9.06 1.38 35.05
C ASP A 439 -10.27 0.46 34.83
N ILE A 440 -10.24 -0.76 35.39
CA ILE A 440 -11.30 -1.76 35.22
C ILE A 440 -11.66 -2.34 36.58
N ASP A 441 -12.86 -2.03 37.05
CA ASP A 441 -13.36 -2.56 38.31
C ASP A 441 -13.41 -4.10 38.28
N ALA A 442 -12.89 -4.71 39.35
CA ALA A 442 -13.01 -6.14 39.64
C ALA A 442 -14.46 -6.52 39.94
N ASP A 443 -14.86 -7.73 39.56
CA ASP A 443 -16.17 -8.29 39.88
C ASP A 443 -16.12 -9.10 41.20
N MET A 444 -14.95 -9.65 41.53
CA MET A 444 -14.70 -10.42 42.76
C MET A 444 -13.27 -10.28 43.26
N LEU A 445 -13.06 -10.37 44.57
CA LEU A 445 -11.75 -10.32 45.21
C LEU A 445 -11.43 -11.62 45.95
N PHE A 446 -10.18 -12.08 45.87
CA PHE A 446 -9.67 -13.26 46.58
C PHE A 446 -8.38 -12.96 47.37
N ILE A 447 -7.98 -13.81 48.33
CA ILE A 447 -6.85 -13.50 49.25
C ILE A 447 -5.68 -14.49 49.16
N LYS A 448 -5.89 -15.67 48.55
CA LYS A 448 -4.84 -16.69 48.42
C LYS A 448 -3.93 -16.34 47.24
N GLU A 449 -2.63 -16.63 47.34
CA GLU A 449 -1.69 -16.44 46.23
C GLU A 449 -1.87 -17.56 45.21
N ILE A 450 -1.66 -17.23 43.94
CA ILE A 450 -1.50 -18.19 42.85
C ILE A 450 -0.02 -18.58 42.81
N ASN A 451 0.28 -19.86 42.62
CA ASN A 451 1.66 -20.31 42.62
C ASN A 451 2.39 -19.91 41.32
N ASP A 452 3.61 -19.39 41.46
CA ASP A 452 4.41 -18.87 40.34
C ASP A 452 4.89 -19.93 39.34
N ASP A 453 5.10 -21.16 39.79
CA ASP A 453 5.71 -22.22 38.99
C ASP A 453 4.67 -23.05 38.24
N LYS A 454 3.49 -23.24 38.83
CA LYS A 454 2.43 -24.14 38.33
C LYS A 454 1.10 -23.89 39.02
N GLY A 455 0.02 -24.44 38.49
CA GLY A 455 -1.26 -24.42 39.21
C GLY A 455 -2.36 -25.20 38.50
N LYS A 456 -3.37 -25.62 39.26
CA LYS A 456 -4.59 -26.21 38.72
C LYS A 456 -5.80 -25.40 39.12
N ILE A 457 -6.53 -24.86 38.14
CA ILE A 457 -7.76 -24.09 38.38
C ILE A 457 -8.97 -24.89 37.88
N THR A 458 -9.93 -25.12 38.77
CA THR A 458 -11.18 -25.82 38.44
C THR A 458 -12.37 -24.94 38.78
N LEU A 459 -13.28 -24.75 37.80
CA LEU A 459 -14.51 -23.99 37.96
C LEU A 459 -15.68 -24.95 38.12
N LYS A 460 -16.45 -24.80 39.21
CA LYS A 460 -17.66 -25.58 39.46
C LYS A 460 -18.89 -24.69 39.57
N ASN A 461 -20.00 -25.14 39.00
CA ASN A 461 -21.27 -24.45 39.13
C ASN A 461 -21.88 -24.62 40.54
N ASN A 462 -23.06 -24.02 40.73
CA ASN A 462 -23.85 -24.09 41.96
C ASN A 462 -24.34 -25.51 42.32
N PHE A 463 -24.31 -26.46 41.39
CA PHE A 463 -24.62 -27.87 41.63
C PHE A 463 -23.38 -28.71 41.98
N GLY A 464 -22.18 -28.12 41.93
CA GLY A 464 -20.91 -28.80 42.17
C GLY A 464 -20.33 -29.51 40.95
N GLU A 465 -20.95 -29.34 39.77
CA GLU A 465 -20.48 -29.89 38.50
C GLU A 465 -19.31 -29.05 37.98
N ILE A 466 -18.27 -29.69 37.43
CA ILE A 466 -17.15 -28.98 36.82
C ILE A 466 -17.58 -28.46 35.45
N ILE A 467 -17.38 -27.16 35.24
CA ILE A 467 -17.73 -26.44 34.02
C ILE A 467 -16.51 -26.17 33.16
N ASP A 468 -15.36 -25.95 33.81
CA ASP A 468 -14.08 -25.79 33.14
C ASP A 468 -12.91 -26.15 34.06
N GLU A 469 -11.79 -26.49 33.45
CA GLU A 469 -10.56 -26.88 34.15
C GLU A 469 -9.33 -26.52 33.33
N VAL A 470 -8.33 -25.96 34.02
CA VAL A 470 -7.01 -25.62 33.50
C VAL A 470 -5.98 -26.29 34.39
N ASP A 471 -5.43 -27.41 33.95
CA ASP A 471 -4.46 -28.21 34.70
C ASP A 471 -3.02 -27.91 34.26
N CYS A 472 -2.42 -26.88 34.83
CA CYS A 472 -1.01 -26.52 34.65
C CYS A 472 -0.15 -27.10 35.78
N SER A 473 -0.48 -28.29 36.31
CA SER A 473 0.25 -28.90 37.44
C SER A 473 1.72 -29.24 37.14
N ASP A 474 2.07 -29.35 35.85
CA ASP A 474 3.44 -29.56 35.37
C ASP A 474 4.15 -28.26 34.93
N GLY A 475 3.50 -27.11 35.11
CA GLY A 475 3.98 -25.79 34.73
C GLY A 475 2.95 -25.01 33.92
N TRP A 476 2.93 -23.68 34.07
CA TRP A 476 2.06 -22.79 33.28
C TRP A 476 2.30 -22.97 31.78
N PHE A 477 1.23 -23.18 31.01
CA PHE A 477 1.32 -23.49 29.56
C PHE A 477 1.87 -22.33 28.72
N ALA A 478 1.55 -21.10 29.11
CA ALA A 478 2.03 -19.88 28.50
C ALA A 478 2.01 -18.77 29.56
N GLY A 479 2.22 -17.51 29.15
CA GLY A 479 2.44 -16.34 30.01
C GLY A 479 3.90 -16.26 30.48
N SER A 480 4.46 -15.05 30.56
CA SER A 480 5.87 -14.87 30.90
C SER A 480 6.22 -13.42 31.24
N ILE A 481 7.37 -13.22 31.89
CA ILE A 481 7.96 -11.89 32.05
C ILE A 481 8.98 -11.68 30.93
N LEU A 482 8.65 -10.85 29.94
CA LEU A 482 9.53 -10.51 28.81
C LEU A 482 9.93 -9.03 28.90
N ASN A 483 11.23 -8.71 28.96
CA ASN A 483 11.71 -7.33 29.08
C ASN A 483 11.03 -6.53 30.21
N LYS A 484 10.80 -7.17 31.37
CA LYS A 484 10.07 -6.64 32.53
C LYS A 484 8.59 -6.35 32.29
N GLN A 485 8.00 -6.96 31.27
CA GLN A 485 6.58 -6.88 30.95
C GLN A 485 5.93 -8.18 31.41
N TYR A 486 4.99 -8.06 32.33
CA TYR A 486 4.31 -9.17 32.96
C TYR A 486 3.13 -9.56 32.09
N ARG A 487 3.35 -10.52 31.19
CA ARG A 487 2.38 -10.95 30.17
C ARG A 487 1.60 -12.13 30.71
N SER A 488 0.28 -11.95 30.78
CA SER A 488 -0.66 -13.00 31.16
C SER A 488 -0.67 -14.18 30.18
N MET A 489 -1.23 -15.30 30.66
CA MET A 489 -1.59 -16.45 29.84
C MET A 489 -3.06 -16.33 29.44
N MET A 490 -3.33 -16.34 28.14
CA MET A 490 -4.65 -16.11 27.54
C MET A 490 -5.08 -17.31 26.72
N ARG A 491 -6.36 -17.70 26.83
CA ARG A 491 -6.95 -18.81 26.06
C ARG A 491 -7.13 -18.39 24.59
N ILE A 492 -6.83 -19.30 23.66
CA ILE A 492 -6.92 -19.06 22.21
C ILE A 492 -8.37 -19.20 21.73
N ASP A 493 -9.04 -20.29 22.10
CA ASP A 493 -10.43 -20.61 21.75
C ASP A 493 -11.21 -21.05 23.00
N SER A 494 -12.29 -20.32 23.30
CA SER A 494 -13.14 -20.56 24.47
C SER A 494 -14.01 -21.82 24.36
N THR A 495 -14.11 -22.42 23.17
CA THR A 495 -14.86 -23.66 22.93
C THR A 495 -13.98 -24.91 23.08
N LEU A 496 -12.66 -24.74 23.05
CA LEU A 496 -11.70 -25.83 23.23
C LEU A 496 -11.32 -26.05 24.70
N PRO A 497 -10.79 -27.25 25.04
CA PRO A 497 -10.40 -27.55 26.40
C PRO A 497 -9.38 -26.58 27.00
N GLY A 498 -9.61 -26.22 28.27
CA GLY A 498 -8.69 -25.40 29.06
C GLY A 498 -7.44 -26.14 29.52
N SER A 499 -7.45 -27.47 29.51
CA SER A 499 -6.29 -28.29 29.89
C SER A 499 -5.45 -28.73 28.69
N TRP A 500 -5.67 -28.16 27.50
CA TRP A 500 -4.81 -28.32 26.34
C TRP A 500 -3.79 -27.20 26.27
N SER A 501 -2.50 -27.51 26.44
CA SER A 501 -1.43 -26.52 26.37
C SER A 501 -1.40 -25.76 25.04
N SER A 502 -1.80 -26.40 23.94
CA SER A 502 -1.91 -25.79 22.61
C SER A 502 -3.05 -24.77 22.48
N ASN A 503 -3.95 -24.69 23.46
CA ASN A 503 -5.05 -23.72 23.49
C ASN A 503 -4.72 -22.47 24.32
N TRP A 504 -3.46 -22.29 24.71
CA TRP A 504 -2.99 -21.13 25.49
C TRP A 504 -1.85 -20.43 24.78
N GLN A 505 -1.80 -19.12 24.92
CA GLN A 505 -0.70 -18.31 24.42
C GLN A 505 -0.31 -17.23 25.44
N THR A 506 0.93 -16.78 25.36
CA THR A 506 1.39 -15.58 26.07
C THR A 506 0.84 -14.38 25.31
N THR A 507 0.21 -13.44 26.01
CA THR A 507 -0.26 -12.22 25.34
C THR A 507 0.87 -11.48 24.66
N LEU A 508 0.68 -11.18 23.37
CA LEU A 508 1.64 -10.46 22.54
C LEU A 508 1.35 -8.96 22.53
N GLY A 509 0.11 -8.58 22.81
CA GLY A 509 -0.36 -7.20 22.79
C GLY A 509 -0.25 -6.45 24.12
N VAL A 510 -0.63 -5.18 24.05
CA VAL A 510 -0.81 -4.30 25.21
C VAL A 510 -2.26 -3.86 25.22
N ASP A 511 -2.88 -3.84 26.40
CA ASP A 511 -4.25 -3.38 26.53
C ASP A 511 -4.36 -1.87 26.20
N PRO A 512 -5.34 -1.45 25.37
CA PRO A 512 -5.51 -0.05 24.99
C PRO A 512 -5.91 0.88 26.13
N VAL A 513 -6.55 0.36 27.18
CA VAL A 513 -7.19 1.13 28.25
C VAL A 513 -6.56 0.81 29.61
N ALA A 514 -6.44 -0.46 29.96
CA ALA A 514 -6.08 -0.93 31.30
C ALA A 514 -4.66 -0.53 31.72
N ARG A 515 -4.53 -0.07 32.97
CA ARG A 515 -3.26 0.32 33.58
C ARG A 515 -2.96 -0.43 34.87
N VAL A 516 -1.67 -0.57 35.14
CA VAL A 516 -1.15 -1.12 36.39
C VAL A 516 -1.14 -0.05 37.50
N ASN A 517 -1.25 -0.48 38.75
CA ASN A 517 -1.07 0.37 39.91
C ASN A 517 0.32 1.04 39.88
N GLY A 518 0.38 2.37 40.05
CA GLY A 518 1.62 3.15 39.96
C GLY A 518 1.99 3.64 38.54
N GLY A 519 1.19 3.31 37.53
CA GLY A 519 1.33 3.82 36.16
C GLY A 519 2.14 2.90 35.24
N GLY A 520 1.52 2.51 34.12
CA GLY A 520 2.06 1.54 33.15
C GLY A 520 0.91 0.81 32.47
N ASN A 521 1.17 0.01 31.44
CA ASN A 521 0.11 -0.70 30.72
C ASN A 521 0.00 -2.15 31.21
N ILE A 522 -1.22 -2.68 31.17
CA ILE A 522 -1.46 -4.12 31.30
C ILE A 522 -1.06 -4.82 29.99
N PHE A 523 -0.30 -5.90 30.13
CA PHE A 523 -0.03 -6.84 29.04
C PHE A 523 -0.95 -8.03 29.25
N GLY A 524 -2.15 -7.91 28.69
CA GLY A 524 -3.30 -8.80 28.86
C GLY A 524 -4.50 -8.19 28.14
N SER A 525 -5.67 -8.80 28.26
CA SER A 525 -6.91 -8.38 27.59
C SER A 525 -8.13 -8.30 28.53
N PRO A 526 -8.00 -7.69 29.73
CA PRO A 526 -9.09 -7.68 30.70
C PRO A 526 -10.37 -7.03 30.16
N LYS A 527 -11.48 -7.76 30.32
CA LYS A 527 -12.83 -7.49 29.81
C LYS A 527 -12.94 -7.34 28.29
N HIS A 528 -11.99 -7.92 27.55
CA HIS A 528 -11.92 -7.86 26.10
C HIS A 528 -11.62 -9.23 25.48
N SER A 529 -11.80 -9.33 24.16
CA SER A 529 -11.40 -10.56 23.47
C SER A 529 -9.90 -10.74 23.54
N ASN A 530 -9.49 -11.96 23.87
CA ASN A 530 -8.11 -12.43 23.82
C ASN A 530 -7.49 -12.22 22.42
N GLN A 531 -8.30 -12.33 21.36
CA GLN A 531 -7.86 -12.11 19.99
C GLN A 531 -8.18 -10.67 19.55
N GLY A 532 -7.13 -9.88 19.32
CA GLY A 532 -7.20 -8.54 18.74
C GLY A 532 -7.40 -7.36 19.71
N SER A 533 -7.63 -6.17 19.15
CA SER A 533 -7.75 -4.87 19.88
C SER A 533 -6.47 -4.40 20.59
N TRP A 534 -5.30 -4.79 20.10
CA TRP A 534 -4.03 -4.44 20.74
C TRP A 534 -3.61 -3.00 20.49
N SER A 535 -3.07 -2.38 21.54
CA SER A 535 -2.48 -1.05 21.49
C SER A 535 -1.09 -1.09 20.86
N LEU A 536 -0.94 -0.49 19.68
CA LEU A 536 0.36 -0.18 19.12
C LEU A 536 0.91 1.05 19.85
N ALA A 537 1.89 0.79 20.71
CA ALA A 537 2.64 1.82 21.42
C ALA A 537 4.09 1.36 21.59
N ASN A 538 5.03 2.30 21.54
CA ASN A 538 6.45 2.09 21.85
C ASN A 538 7.00 0.75 21.31
N LEU A 539 6.97 0.56 19.99
CA LEU A 539 7.21 -0.72 19.32
C LEU A 539 8.49 -1.42 19.80
N LYS A 540 9.58 -0.67 19.98
CA LYS A 540 10.88 -1.18 20.46
C LYS A 540 10.91 -1.67 21.90
N VAL A 541 9.90 -1.33 22.69
CA VAL A 541 9.79 -1.78 24.07
C VAL A 541 8.73 -2.87 24.13
N TYR A 542 7.51 -2.59 23.69
CA TYR A 542 6.37 -3.48 23.88
C TYR A 542 6.29 -4.63 22.89
N TYR A 543 6.99 -4.54 21.76
CA TYR A 543 6.94 -5.55 20.70
C TYR A 543 8.34 -6.10 20.34
N LEU A 544 9.32 -5.89 21.22
CA LEU A 544 10.73 -6.20 20.91
C LEU A 544 10.96 -7.67 20.55
N GLU A 545 10.33 -8.59 21.30
CA GLU A 545 10.45 -10.03 21.09
C GLU A 545 9.62 -10.53 19.88
N GLN A 546 8.73 -9.69 19.36
CA GLN A 546 7.88 -9.98 18.21
C GLN A 546 8.50 -9.49 16.89
N PHE A 547 9.59 -8.71 16.95
CA PHE A 547 10.39 -8.45 15.77
C PHE A 547 11.17 -9.70 15.37
N ASP A 548 11.16 -10.01 14.08
CA ASP A 548 12.02 -11.06 13.55
C ASP A 548 13.50 -10.64 13.55
N GLU A 549 14.37 -11.56 13.12
CA GLU A 549 15.81 -11.31 12.99
C GLU A 549 16.19 -10.16 12.05
N ASN A 550 15.27 -9.74 11.18
CA ASN A 550 15.44 -8.63 10.24
C ASN A 550 14.80 -7.34 10.75
N ASN A 551 14.40 -7.28 12.03
CA ASN A 551 13.68 -6.17 12.65
C ASN A 551 12.33 -5.87 11.96
N VAL A 552 11.62 -6.91 11.51
CA VAL A 552 10.27 -6.82 10.95
C VAL A 552 9.24 -7.24 12.00
N LEU A 553 8.30 -6.36 12.31
CA LEU A 553 7.09 -6.68 13.08
C LEU A 553 5.94 -6.80 12.10
N VAL A 554 5.27 -7.96 12.09
CA VAL A 554 4.12 -8.22 11.22
C VAL A 554 2.82 -8.10 12.01
N LEU A 555 1.96 -7.19 11.58
CA LEU A 555 0.58 -7.07 12.06
C LEU A 555 -0.30 -7.99 11.23
N LYS A 556 -1.06 -8.86 11.91
CA LYS A 556 -1.81 -9.94 11.28
C LYS A 556 -3.30 -9.85 11.57
N ILE A 557 -4.11 -10.43 10.68
CA ILE A 557 -5.56 -10.32 10.73
C ILE A 557 -6.17 -10.97 11.97
N GLU A 558 -5.58 -12.06 12.49
CA GLU A 558 -6.04 -12.73 13.71
C GLU A 558 -5.98 -11.85 14.96
N ASN A 559 -5.16 -10.79 14.92
CA ASN A 559 -4.97 -9.83 16.01
C ASN A 559 -5.56 -8.44 15.65
N SER A 560 -6.33 -8.36 14.58
CA SER A 560 -7.06 -7.16 14.16
C SER A 560 -8.30 -6.96 15.05
N PRO A 561 -8.70 -5.72 15.38
CA PRO A 561 -8.10 -4.46 14.96
C PRO A 561 -6.89 -4.07 15.83
N TYR A 562 -6.04 -3.20 15.30
CA TYR A 562 -4.95 -2.56 16.04
C TYR A 562 -5.25 -1.09 16.33
N ILE A 563 -4.87 -0.64 17.52
CA ILE A 563 -5.17 0.70 18.03
C ILE A 563 -3.86 1.46 18.13
N PHE A 564 -3.66 2.48 17.32
CA PHE A 564 -2.45 3.31 17.40
C PHE A 564 -2.76 4.64 18.07
N ASP A 565 -1.82 5.11 18.90
CA ASP A 565 -1.87 6.50 19.36
C ASP A 565 -0.79 7.34 18.66
N SER A 566 0.34 7.60 19.33
CA SER A 566 1.54 8.14 18.72
C SER A 566 2.59 7.04 18.65
N ILE A 567 2.82 6.48 17.47
CA ILE A 567 3.86 5.44 17.28
C ILE A 567 4.98 5.93 16.39
N GLU A 568 6.20 5.46 16.66
CA GLU A 568 7.36 5.67 15.81
C GLU A 568 7.86 4.32 15.30
N ILE A 569 8.00 4.20 13.98
CA ILE A 569 8.76 3.13 13.33
C ILE A 569 10.19 3.63 13.16
N PRO A 570 11.16 3.12 13.93
CA PRO A 570 12.51 3.67 13.98
C PRO A 570 13.36 3.24 12.78
N VAL A 571 14.46 3.96 12.54
CA VAL A 571 15.44 3.64 11.50
C VAL A 571 15.92 2.18 11.65
N GLY A 572 15.93 1.44 10.55
CA GLY A 572 16.37 0.04 10.49
C GLY A 572 15.30 -0.99 10.86
N TYR A 573 14.07 -0.55 11.17
CA TYR A 573 12.94 -1.42 11.51
C TYR A 573 11.84 -1.31 10.46
N THR A 574 11.08 -2.38 10.29
CA THR A 574 9.91 -2.44 9.40
C THR A 574 8.68 -2.81 10.20
N LEU A 575 7.61 -2.02 10.05
CA LEU A 575 6.26 -2.45 10.41
C LEU A 575 5.56 -2.92 9.14
N LYS A 576 5.29 -4.22 9.07
CA LYS A 576 4.57 -4.85 7.97
C LYS A 576 3.14 -5.12 8.40
N ILE A 577 2.18 -4.82 7.53
CA ILE A 577 0.75 -5.04 7.77
C ILE A 577 0.22 -6.00 6.70
N ASP A 578 -0.27 -7.15 7.14
CA ASP A 578 -0.81 -8.20 6.28
C ASP A 578 -2.23 -7.86 5.76
N PRO A 579 -2.72 -8.54 4.71
CA PRO A 579 -4.04 -8.29 4.13
C PRO A 579 -5.19 -8.36 5.16
N GLY A 580 -6.21 -7.53 4.96
CA GLY A 580 -7.44 -7.50 5.78
C GLY A 580 -7.30 -6.91 7.18
N VAL A 581 -6.10 -6.49 7.60
CA VAL A 581 -5.88 -5.87 8.91
C VAL A 581 -6.57 -4.50 9.00
N VAL A 582 -7.21 -4.24 10.13
CA VAL A 582 -7.88 -2.97 10.45
C VAL A 582 -7.09 -2.24 11.54
N LEU A 583 -6.86 -0.94 11.34
CA LEU A 583 -6.22 -0.04 12.30
C LEU A 583 -7.09 1.19 12.53
N TYR A 584 -7.12 1.69 13.77
CA TYR A 584 -7.72 2.97 14.08
C TYR A 584 -6.93 3.78 15.11
N GLY A 585 -7.04 5.10 15.01
CA GLY A 585 -6.43 6.02 15.96
C GLY A 585 -7.17 6.02 17.30
N LYS A 586 -6.44 5.95 18.41
CA LYS A 586 -6.99 6.05 19.77
C LYS A 586 -7.68 7.39 20.02
N SER A 587 -7.19 8.44 19.38
CA SER A 587 -7.73 9.80 19.46
C SER A 587 -7.57 10.53 18.12
N ARG A 588 -8.14 11.74 18.04
CA ARG A 588 -8.00 12.61 16.86
C ARG A 588 -6.54 13.00 16.60
N ASP A 589 -5.72 13.05 17.64
CA ASP A 589 -4.31 13.43 17.55
C ASP A 589 -3.39 12.26 17.20
N SER A 590 -3.93 11.03 17.13
CA SER A 590 -3.13 9.83 16.87
C SER A 590 -2.49 9.86 15.49
N TYR A 591 -1.20 9.53 15.43
CA TYR A 591 -0.38 9.55 14.22
C TYR A 591 0.71 8.47 14.24
N ILE A 592 1.15 8.10 13.05
CA ILE A 592 2.26 7.17 12.83
C ILE A 592 3.43 7.97 12.28
N LYS A 593 4.58 7.93 12.96
CA LYS A 593 5.84 8.49 12.49
C LYS A 593 6.73 7.40 11.89
N VAL A 594 7.18 7.59 10.67
CA VAL A 594 7.94 6.59 9.91
C VAL A 594 9.35 7.11 9.64
N LYS A 595 10.33 6.60 10.39
CA LYS A 595 11.78 6.78 10.13
C LYS A 595 12.43 5.53 9.53
N GLY A 596 11.83 4.36 9.75
CA GLY A 596 12.16 3.09 9.10
C GLY A 596 11.25 2.81 7.91
N ASN A 597 10.66 1.62 7.84
CA ASN A 597 9.76 1.22 6.76
C ASN A 597 8.35 0.89 7.28
N LEU A 598 7.32 1.40 6.61
CA LEU A 598 5.94 0.98 6.77
C LEU A 598 5.48 0.31 5.49
N GLU A 599 5.21 -0.99 5.56
CA GLU A 599 4.76 -1.82 4.44
C GLU A 599 3.31 -2.25 4.66
N ILE A 600 2.40 -1.73 3.85
CA ILE A 600 0.97 -2.05 3.89
C ILE A 600 0.65 -2.94 2.69
N ASN A 601 0.41 -4.23 2.97
CA ASN A 601 0.22 -5.26 1.94
C ASN A 601 -1.24 -5.72 1.89
N GLY A 602 -2.14 -4.84 1.48
CA GLY A 602 -3.52 -5.24 1.21
C GLY A 602 -3.66 -6.02 -0.10
N GLU A 603 -4.80 -6.68 -0.23
CA GLU A 603 -5.28 -7.30 -1.48
C GLU A 603 -6.62 -6.67 -1.89
N GLU A 604 -7.04 -6.88 -3.13
CA GLU A 604 -8.31 -6.31 -3.66
C GLU A 604 -9.52 -6.70 -2.80
N ASP A 605 -9.64 -7.98 -2.47
CA ASP A 605 -10.73 -8.51 -1.63
C ASP A 605 -10.48 -8.29 -0.13
N ASN A 606 -9.21 -8.17 0.28
CA ASN A 606 -8.79 -8.03 1.67
C ASN A 606 -7.89 -6.79 1.86
N PRO A 607 -8.45 -5.57 1.71
CA PRO A 607 -7.67 -4.36 1.84
C PRO A 607 -7.25 -4.13 3.30
N VAL A 608 -6.10 -3.48 3.50
CA VAL A 608 -5.73 -2.95 4.82
C VAL A 608 -6.46 -1.64 5.07
N VAL A 609 -7.07 -1.47 6.24
CA VAL A 609 -7.97 -0.34 6.51
C VAL A 609 -7.50 0.48 7.70
N PHE A 610 -7.22 1.76 7.48
CA PHE A 610 -7.03 2.78 8.51
C PHE A 610 -8.31 3.60 8.63
N THR A 611 -8.98 3.55 9.78
CA THR A 611 -10.30 4.17 9.94
C THR A 611 -10.54 4.78 11.32
N SER A 612 -11.76 5.25 11.58
CA SER A 612 -12.25 5.68 12.88
C SER A 612 -12.60 4.49 13.76
N ALA A 613 -12.37 4.62 15.07
CA ALA A 613 -12.86 3.68 16.07
C ALA A 613 -14.41 3.54 16.08
N LEU A 614 -15.12 4.47 15.44
CA LEU A 614 -16.58 4.50 15.30
C LEU A 614 -17.07 3.92 13.96
N ASP A 615 -16.17 3.48 13.07
CA ASP A 615 -16.54 2.93 11.77
C ASP A 615 -16.95 1.46 11.88
N ASN A 616 -18.23 1.24 12.18
CA ASN A 616 -18.82 -0.09 12.39
C ASN A 616 -18.78 -1.00 11.15
N ASN A 617 -18.37 -0.52 9.97
CA ASN A 617 -18.15 -1.37 8.80
C ASN A 617 -16.88 -2.23 8.93
N TYR A 618 -15.89 -1.75 9.71
CA TYR A 618 -14.59 -2.41 9.87
C TYR A 618 -14.24 -2.68 11.34
N VAL A 619 -14.73 -1.86 12.26
CA VAL A 619 -14.46 -1.97 13.70
C VAL A 619 -15.68 -2.52 14.41
N LYS A 620 -15.58 -3.74 14.95
CA LYS A 620 -16.58 -4.29 15.87
C LYS A 620 -16.34 -3.67 17.25
N ASN A 621 -17.03 -2.57 17.53
CA ASN A 621 -16.81 -1.77 18.74
C ASN A 621 -17.19 -2.54 20.01
N ASN A 622 -16.20 -2.87 20.84
CA ASN A 622 -16.38 -3.48 22.16
C ASN A 622 -16.15 -2.50 23.32
N PHE A 623 -15.90 -1.21 23.03
CA PHE A 623 -15.58 -0.20 24.04
C PHE A 623 -16.79 0.69 24.31
N SER A 624 -17.33 0.58 25.53
CA SER A 624 -18.53 1.32 25.97
C SER A 624 -18.39 2.85 25.93
N TYR A 625 -17.16 3.37 25.94
CA TYR A 625 -16.87 4.81 25.83
C TYR A 625 -16.89 5.35 24.38
N LEU A 626 -16.80 4.49 23.37
CA LEU A 626 -16.88 4.87 21.97
C LEU A 626 -18.34 4.96 21.53
N LYS A 627 -18.87 6.18 21.42
CA LYS A 627 -20.26 6.47 21.01
C LYS A 627 -20.30 7.45 19.85
N GLY A 628 -21.23 7.23 18.92
CA GLY A 628 -21.49 8.12 17.79
C GLY A 628 -21.25 7.47 16.42
N SER A 629 -21.10 8.29 15.40
CA SER A 629 -20.83 7.89 14.02
C SER A 629 -19.43 8.35 13.60
N PRO A 630 -18.75 7.66 12.66
CA PRO A 630 -17.42 8.06 12.23
C PRO A 630 -17.46 9.43 11.58
N GLN A 631 -16.50 10.29 11.92
CA GLN A 631 -16.38 11.66 11.41
C GLN A 631 -15.00 11.86 10.76
N PRO A 632 -14.87 12.75 9.76
CA PRO A 632 -13.56 13.23 9.33
C PRO A 632 -12.72 13.71 10.53
N SER A 633 -11.39 13.60 10.47
CA SER A 633 -10.48 13.97 11.58
C SER A 633 -10.62 13.08 12.83
N ASN A 634 -10.98 11.81 12.69
CA ASN A 634 -10.97 10.86 13.81
C ASN A 634 -9.58 10.28 14.11
N TRP A 635 -8.61 10.49 13.22
CA TRP A 635 -7.18 10.33 13.48
C TRP A 635 -6.38 11.35 12.63
N SER A 636 -5.13 11.59 12.99
CA SER A 636 -4.33 12.66 12.38
C SER A 636 -3.71 12.24 11.06
N ARG A 637 -2.57 11.53 11.08
CA ARG A 637 -1.74 11.33 9.88
C ARG A 637 -0.77 10.16 9.98
N ILE A 638 -0.22 9.78 8.83
CA ILE A 638 1.04 9.06 8.70
C ILE A 638 2.10 10.07 8.23
N GLU A 639 3.16 10.23 9.00
CA GLU A 639 4.24 11.18 8.77
C GLU A 639 5.53 10.43 8.43
N ILE A 640 6.02 10.63 7.22
CA ILE A 640 7.27 10.05 6.74
C ILE A 640 8.37 11.07 6.98
N GLU A 641 9.29 10.72 7.86
CA GLU A 641 10.45 11.52 8.22
C GLU A 641 11.58 11.32 7.19
N PRO A 642 12.61 12.18 7.18
CA PRO A 642 13.83 11.98 6.41
C PRO A 642 14.39 10.54 6.48
N GLY A 643 14.48 9.88 5.33
CA GLY A 643 14.96 8.49 5.21
C GLY A 643 13.93 7.38 5.48
N GLY A 644 12.71 7.73 5.89
CA GLY A 644 11.61 6.78 6.06
C GLY A 644 10.95 6.39 4.74
N ASN A 645 10.33 5.20 4.72
CA ASN A 645 9.64 4.66 3.55
C ASN A 645 8.22 4.21 3.90
N LEU A 646 7.24 4.58 3.08
CA LEU A 646 5.88 4.06 3.10
C LEU A 646 5.61 3.40 1.74
N ILE A 647 5.28 2.11 1.76
CA ILE A 647 4.80 1.38 0.58
C ILE A 647 3.42 0.83 0.93
N ALA A 648 2.40 1.22 0.18
CA ALA A 648 1.02 0.78 0.40
C ALA A 648 0.36 0.27 -0.86
N LYS A 649 -0.21 -0.92 -0.77
CA LYS A 649 -1.00 -1.58 -1.82
C LYS A 649 -2.38 -1.94 -1.28
N HIS A 650 -3.42 -1.72 -2.09
CA HIS A 650 -4.82 -2.01 -1.73
C HIS A 650 -5.16 -1.57 -0.30
N ALA A 651 -4.86 -0.32 0.02
CA ALA A 651 -5.07 0.25 1.34
C ALA A 651 -6.21 1.28 1.32
N LYS A 652 -6.94 1.38 2.44
CA LYS A 652 -8.04 2.31 2.64
C LYS A 652 -7.69 3.26 3.78
N PHE A 653 -7.59 4.55 3.51
CA PHE A 653 -7.36 5.60 4.50
C PHE A 653 -8.62 6.45 4.66
N PHE A 654 -9.38 6.15 5.70
CA PHE A 654 -10.67 6.77 5.98
C PHE A 654 -10.64 7.62 7.23
N TYR A 655 -11.37 8.73 7.21
CA TYR A 655 -11.62 9.57 8.40
C TYR A 655 -10.36 10.19 9.05
N GLY A 656 -9.23 10.22 8.33
CA GLY A 656 -7.99 10.84 8.79
C GLY A 656 -7.95 12.36 8.60
N GLY A 657 -6.78 12.96 8.81
CA GLY A 657 -6.47 14.34 8.43
C GLY A 657 -6.64 15.39 9.52
N THR A 658 -6.72 15.01 10.81
CA THR A 658 -6.86 15.99 11.91
C THR A 658 -5.89 17.15 11.80
N LYS A 659 -6.43 18.36 12.00
CA LYS A 659 -5.67 19.62 12.01
C LYS A 659 -4.65 19.62 13.15
N PHE A 660 -3.37 19.84 12.83
CA PHE A 660 -2.28 19.90 13.80
C PHE A 660 -1.39 21.13 13.57
N PHE A 661 -0.66 21.54 14.62
CA PHE A 661 0.20 22.73 14.59
C PHE A 661 1.65 22.34 14.29
N ILE A 662 2.23 22.98 13.27
CA ILE A 662 3.67 22.93 12.99
C ILE A 662 4.30 24.21 13.55
N PRO A 663 5.19 24.12 14.55
CA PRO A 663 5.94 25.26 15.03
C PRO A 663 6.79 25.87 13.91
N GLY A 664 6.78 27.20 13.79
CA GLY A 664 7.67 27.93 12.89
C GLY A 664 8.85 28.52 13.64
N GLY A 665 9.84 29.01 12.88
CA GLY A 665 10.93 29.80 13.44
C GLY A 665 10.43 31.10 14.09
N PHE A 666 11.26 31.68 14.95
CA PHE A 666 10.97 32.90 15.74
C PHE A 666 10.36 34.05 14.92
N VAL A 667 10.70 34.15 13.63
CA VAL A 667 10.28 35.24 12.73
C VAL A 667 8.97 34.93 11.99
N PHE A 668 8.66 33.66 11.71
CA PHE A 668 7.58 33.29 10.77
C PHE A 668 6.28 32.85 11.45
N GLY A 669 6.31 32.58 12.76
CA GLY A 669 5.18 32.00 13.48
C GLY A 669 4.90 30.55 13.06
N GLY A 670 4.20 29.78 13.90
CA GLY A 670 3.76 28.44 13.51
C GLY A 670 2.48 28.47 12.67
N LYS A 671 2.16 27.32 12.08
CA LYS A 671 1.05 27.16 11.13
C LYS A 671 0.23 25.92 11.45
N PHE A 672 -1.08 26.02 11.33
CA PHE A 672 -1.93 24.83 11.35
C PHE A 672 -2.02 24.21 9.97
N VAL A 673 -2.01 22.89 9.92
CA VAL A 673 -2.10 22.10 8.68
C VAL A 673 -2.99 20.88 8.88
N SER A 674 -3.51 20.32 7.79
CA SER A 674 -4.27 19.06 7.77
C SER A 674 -3.74 18.17 6.63
N ARG A 675 -3.30 16.95 6.98
CA ARG A 675 -2.61 16.03 6.08
C ARG A 675 -2.93 14.61 6.50
N VAL A 676 -3.25 13.71 5.57
CA VAL A 676 -3.43 12.28 5.87
C VAL A 676 -2.09 11.56 5.74
N ILE A 677 -1.40 11.77 4.62
CA ILE A 677 -0.01 11.35 4.40
C ILE A 677 0.86 12.60 4.29
N SER A 678 1.91 12.69 5.13
CA SER A 678 2.86 13.81 5.14
C SER A 678 4.27 13.30 4.91
N ASN A 679 4.78 13.44 3.69
CA ASN A 679 6.15 13.08 3.33
C ASN A 679 7.10 14.28 3.49
N LEU A 680 7.98 14.21 4.49
CA LEU A 680 8.89 15.30 4.89
C LEU A 680 10.36 15.05 4.50
N GLY A 681 10.65 14.00 3.74
CA GLY A 681 12.03 13.65 3.39
C GLY A 681 12.28 12.18 3.00
N GLY A 682 11.24 11.42 2.67
CA GLY A 682 11.32 9.98 2.41
C GLY A 682 10.67 9.54 1.11
N ILE A 683 10.39 8.24 1.02
CA ILE A 683 9.75 7.60 -0.14
C ILE A 683 8.32 7.21 0.23
N VAL A 684 7.36 7.58 -0.62
CA VAL A 684 5.95 7.16 -0.54
C VAL A 684 5.57 6.50 -1.85
N GLU A 685 5.09 5.26 -1.81
CA GLU A 685 4.56 4.52 -2.95
C GLU A 685 3.15 4.04 -2.60
N LEU A 686 2.14 4.56 -3.31
CA LEU A 686 0.72 4.23 -3.14
C LEU A 686 0.18 3.63 -4.44
N ASP A 687 -0.32 2.41 -4.37
CA ASP A 687 -0.92 1.68 -5.50
C ASP A 687 -2.26 1.07 -5.09
N ASN A 688 -3.30 1.31 -5.88
CA ASN A 688 -4.68 0.90 -5.56
C ASN A 688 -5.16 1.36 -4.17
N VAL A 689 -4.81 2.58 -3.78
CA VAL A 689 -5.16 3.14 -2.47
C VAL A 689 -6.43 3.99 -2.56
N GLU A 690 -7.23 3.98 -1.49
CA GLU A 690 -8.47 4.73 -1.38
C GLU A 690 -8.43 5.74 -0.23
N PHE A 691 -8.73 7.00 -0.52
CA PHE A 691 -8.90 8.07 0.46
C PHE A 691 -10.34 8.55 0.46
N LYS A 692 -11.08 8.31 1.56
CA LYS A 692 -12.48 8.77 1.73
C LYS A 692 -12.72 9.39 3.09
N ASN A 693 -13.68 10.32 3.13
CA ASN A 693 -14.14 10.97 4.36
C ASN A 693 -13.02 11.62 5.19
N ASN A 694 -11.91 11.98 4.56
CA ASN A 694 -10.78 12.61 5.22
C ASN A 694 -11.04 14.10 5.43
N TYR A 695 -10.51 14.65 6.51
CA TYR A 695 -10.58 16.09 6.76
C TYR A 695 -9.38 16.78 6.14
N ILE A 696 -9.61 17.69 5.19
CA ILE A 696 -8.62 18.63 4.70
C ILE A 696 -9.21 20.03 4.80
N ASP A 697 -8.49 20.93 5.47
CA ASP A 697 -8.90 22.29 5.75
C ASP A 697 -9.21 23.05 4.44
N THR A 698 -10.28 23.82 4.47
CA THR A 698 -10.78 24.62 3.34
C THR A 698 -10.48 26.11 3.51
N ASP A 699 -10.01 26.55 4.69
CA ASP A 699 -9.62 27.94 4.92
C ASP A 699 -8.39 28.27 4.05
N PRO A 700 -8.47 29.29 3.18
CA PRO A 700 -7.36 29.69 2.32
C PRO A 700 -6.04 29.96 3.04
N ASN A 701 -6.06 30.36 4.32
CA ASN A 701 -4.87 30.62 5.12
C ASN A 701 -4.08 29.34 5.45
N TYR A 702 -4.76 28.21 5.62
CA TYR A 702 -4.16 26.91 5.97
C TYR A 702 -4.02 25.97 4.75
N LEU A 703 -4.80 26.22 3.70
CA LEU A 703 -4.79 25.47 2.44
C LEU A 703 -3.44 25.52 1.71
N MET A 704 -2.62 26.53 2.00
CA MET A 704 -1.26 26.59 1.45
C MET A 704 -0.40 25.38 1.85
N TYR A 705 -0.67 24.78 3.01
CA TYR A 705 0.16 23.73 3.62
C TYR A 705 -0.58 22.40 3.88
N SER A 706 -1.77 22.26 3.33
CA SER A 706 -2.68 21.13 3.55
C SER A 706 -3.00 20.42 2.24
N ALA A 707 -3.07 19.10 2.29
CA ALA A 707 -3.50 18.21 1.21
C ALA A 707 -3.66 16.78 1.77
N VAL A 708 -4.43 15.92 1.11
CA VAL A 708 -4.55 14.51 1.49
C VAL A 708 -3.16 13.85 1.52
N VAL A 709 -2.42 13.98 0.41
CA VAL A 709 -1.02 13.58 0.29
C VAL A 709 -0.16 14.83 0.12
N TRP A 710 0.68 15.09 1.11
CA TRP A 710 1.60 16.22 1.14
C TRP A 710 3.04 15.76 0.99
N SER A 711 3.83 16.46 0.17
CA SER A 711 5.28 16.22 0.01
C SER A 711 6.08 17.51 0.20
N GLU A 712 7.11 17.47 1.02
CA GLU A 712 7.98 18.63 1.27
C GLU A 712 9.40 18.18 1.55
N ALA A 713 10.35 18.63 0.73
CA ALA A 713 11.76 18.37 0.97
C ALA A 713 12.25 19.21 2.16
N GLN A 714 12.68 18.55 3.23
CA GLN A 714 13.36 19.19 4.35
C GLN A 714 14.88 19.01 4.25
N ALA A 715 15.63 20.00 4.78
CA ALA A 715 17.07 20.17 4.59
C ALA A 715 17.85 18.85 4.77
N GLY A 716 18.31 18.28 3.65
CA GLY A 716 19.16 17.09 3.61
C GLY A 716 18.73 16.03 2.60
N ASN A 717 17.45 15.99 2.20
CA ASN A 717 16.88 14.80 1.56
C ASN A 717 15.97 15.13 0.37
N ASN A 718 16.11 14.36 -0.71
CA ASN A 718 15.12 14.32 -1.78
C ASN A 718 13.85 13.63 -1.30
N VAL A 719 12.72 14.01 -1.89
CA VAL A 719 11.41 13.43 -1.58
C VAL A 719 10.88 12.76 -2.83
N SER A 720 10.37 11.54 -2.70
CA SER A 720 9.69 10.85 -3.80
C SER A 720 8.32 10.39 -3.34
N THR A 721 7.30 10.72 -4.13
CA THR A 721 5.93 10.28 -3.90
C THR A 721 5.37 9.77 -5.23
N THR A 722 4.96 8.50 -5.23
CA THR A 722 4.29 7.84 -6.34
C THR A 722 2.88 7.46 -5.91
N VAL A 723 1.89 7.86 -6.70
CA VAL A 723 0.47 7.56 -6.49
C VAL A 723 -0.11 7.07 -7.80
N VAL A 724 -0.51 5.80 -7.81
CA VAL A 724 -1.04 5.14 -9.01
C VAL A 724 -2.31 4.36 -8.71
N ASN A 725 -3.20 4.28 -9.70
CA ASN A 725 -4.43 3.47 -9.64
C ASN A 725 -5.33 3.76 -8.42
N SER A 726 -5.23 4.95 -7.85
CA SER A 726 -5.79 5.29 -6.54
C SER A 726 -7.02 6.19 -6.66
N TYR A 727 -7.90 6.12 -5.66
CA TYR A 727 -9.15 6.90 -5.61
C TYR A 727 -9.11 7.90 -4.46
N PHE A 728 -9.42 9.16 -4.76
CA PHE A 728 -9.47 10.26 -3.82
C PHE A 728 -10.86 10.89 -3.80
N GLU A 729 -11.42 11.08 -2.60
CA GLU A 729 -12.72 11.71 -2.43
C GLU A 729 -12.75 12.72 -1.30
N ASN A 730 -13.37 13.85 -1.61
CA ASN A 730 -13.66 14.97 -0.71
C ASN A 730 -12.40 15.69 -0.20
N GLY A 731 -12.57 17.00 0.05
CA GLY A 731 -11.53 17.87 0.57
C GLY A 731 -11.25 19.06 -0.36
N SER A 732 -10.22 19.82 -0.01
CA SER A 732 -9.82 20.98 -0.80
C SER A 732 -8.79 20.62 -1.86
N VAL A 733 -7.71 19.93 -1.48
CA VAL A 733 -6.60 19.50 -2.36
C VAL A 733 -6.24 18.05 -2.07
N ALA A 734 -6.08 17.24 -3.12
CA ALA A 734 -5.74 15.82 -3.00
C ALA A 734 -4.23 15.64 -2.84
N ILE A 735 -3.46 16.07 -3.84
CA ILE A 735 -2.02 15.87 -3.88
C ILE A 735 -1.35 17.23 -4.00
N LYS A 736 -0.40 17.48 -3.10
CA LYS A 736 0.35 18.72 -3.10
C LYS A 736 1.78 18.55 -2.69
N ASP A 737 2.64 19.37 -3.27
CA ASP A 737 3.99 19.53 -2.77
C ASP A 737 4.39 20.98 -2.49
N MET A 738 5.52 21.09 -1.79
CA MET A 738 6.20 22.34 -1.55
C MET A 738 7.71 22.13 -1.65
N ASN A 739 8.36 22.86 -2.54
CA ASN A 739 9.81 22.90 -2.61
C ASN A 739 10.32 24.21 -1.97
N ASN A 740 10.81 24.12 -0.73
CA ASN A 740 11.28 25.27 0.04
C ASN A 740 12.81 25.44 0.00
N VAL A 741 13.53 24.57 -0.73
CA VAL A 741 15.00 24.49 -0.65
C VAL A 741 15.62 24.27 -2.02
N ASN A 742 16.47 25.22 -2.44
CA ASN A 742 17.10 25.24 -3.76
C ASN A 742 18.01 24.03 -4.11
N TYR A 743 18.28 23.13 -3.17
CA TYR A 743 19.23 22.03 -3.34
C TYR A 743 18.57 20.63 -3.37
N TYR A 744 17.38 20.48 -2.82
CA TYR A 744 16.72 19.18 -2.70
C TYR A 744 15.52 19.11 -3.64
N GLN A 745 15.28 17.93 -4.17
CA GLN A 745 14.29 17.73 -5.23
C GLN A 745 13.10 16.93 -4.71
N VAL A 746 11.92 17.39 -5.11
CA VAL A 746 10.67 16.64 -4.94
C VAL A 746 10.37 15.97 -6.27
N TYR A 747 10.14 14.67 -6.23
CA TYR A 747 9.75 13.83 -7.36
C TYR A 747 8.32 13.35 -7.13
N GLN A 748 7.46 13.58 -8.12
CA GLN A 748 6.05 13.24 -8.07
C GLN A 748 5.69 12.38 -9.27
N LYS A 749 5.06 11.23 -9.02
CA LYS A 749 4.42 10.43 -10.07
C LYS A 749 2.95 10.25 -9.71
N VAL A 750 2.04 10.72 -10.56
CA VAL A 750 0.59 10.68 -10.32
C VAL A 750 -0.12 10.18 -11.57
N HIS A 751 -0.33 8.86 -11.66
CA HIS A 751 -0.87 8.20 -12.86
C HIS A 751 -2.14 7.40 -12.59
N ASN A 752 -3.09 7.44 -13.52
CA ASN A 752 -4.29 6.59 -13.50
C ASN A 752 -5.09 6.69 -12.19
N ASN A 753 -5.18 7.88 -11.60
CA ASN A 753 -5.95 8.11 -10.38
C ASN A 753 -7.31 8.73 -10.69
N VAL A 754 -8.25 8.58 -9.76
CA VAL A 754 -9.58 9.19 -9.82
C VAL A 754 -9.74 10.19 -8.69
N PHE A 755 -10.13 11.42 -9.01
CA PHE A 755 -10.37 12.50 -8.06
C PHE A 755 -11.84 12.95 -8.12
N SER A 756 -12.53 12.93 -6.99
CA SER A 756 -13.95 13.26 -6.87
C SER A 756 -14.19 14.27 -5.75
N ASN A 757 -15.10 15.22 -5.97
CA ASN A 757 -15.54 16.22 -4.99
C ASN A 757 -14.44 17.10 -4.38
N PHE A 758 -13.42 17.48 -5.16
CA PHE A 758 -12.40 18.44 -4.70
C PHE A 758 -12.76 19.88 -5.07
N THR A 759 -12.63 20.79 -4.09
CA THR A 759 -13.19 22.14 -4.17
C THR A 759 -12.20 23.24 -4.58
N SER A 760 -10.90 22.96 -4.68
CA SER A 760 -9.91 24.00 -4.99
C SER A 760 -10.04 24.53 -6.42
N GLU A 761 -10.10 25.86 -6.56
CA GLU A 761 -10.02 26.56 -7.86
C GLU A 761 -8.69 26.33 -8.59
N LYS A 762 -7.66 25.87 -7.88
CA LYS A 762 -6.32 25.55 -8.43
C LYS A 762 -6.18 24.08 -8.82
N GLY A 763 -7.27 23.32 -8.78
CA GLY A 763 -7.29 21.89 -9.05
C GLY A 763 -6.94 21.03 -7.84
N ALA A 764 -7.27 19.73 -7.96
CA ALA A 764 -7.01 18.73 -6.93
C ALA A 764 -5.52 18.38 -6.81
N ILE A 765 -4.73 18.64 -7.85
CA ILE A 765 -3.29 18.35 -7.92
C ILE A 765 -2.53 19.67 -8.06
N GLN A 766 -1.63 19.95 -7.12
CA GLN A 766 -0.90 21.22 -7.06
C GLN A 766 0.58 20.96 -6.79
N PHE A 767 1.44 21.35 -7.71
CA PHE A 767 2.88 21.17 -7.58
C PHE A 767 3.59 22.52 -7.56
N GLY A 768 4.70 22.63 -6.84
CA GLY A 768 5.62 23.75 -6.89
C GLY A 768 6.72 23.52 -7.92
N ASP A 769 7.96 23.84 -7.55
CA ASP A 769 9.15 23.59 -8.38
C ASP A 769 9.64 22.15 -8.18
N SER A 770 8.87 21.17 -8.68
CA SER A 770 9.15 19.74 -8.54
C SER A 770 9.29 19.03 -9.90
N ARG A 771 9.88 17.83 -9.85
CA ARG A 771 9.97 16.93 -11.00
C ARG A 771 8.70 16.10 -11.01
N VAL A 772 7.86 16.30 -12.02
CA VAL A 772 6.51 15.73 -12.08
C VAL A 772 6.36 14.81 -13.28
N ASP A 773 5.71 13.67 -13.07
CA ASP A 773 5.25 12.73 -14.10
C ASP A 773 3.75 12.47 -13.85
N VAL A 774 2.88 13.07 -14.66
CA VAL A 774 1.43 13.14 -14.42
C VAL A 774 0.70 12.79 -15.70
N SER A 775 -0.15 11.76 -15.66
CA SER A 775 -0.89 11.32 -16.84
C SER A 775 -2.13 10.50 -16.47
N SER A 776 -3.10 10.45 -17.38
CA SER A 776 -4.24 9.53 -17.32
C SER A 776 -5.10 9.65 -16.04
N ASN A 777 -5.19 10.84 -15.45
CA ASN A 777 -6.00 11.05 -14.25
C ASN A 777 -7.44 11.46 -14.62
N THR A 778 -8.42 10.94 -13.89
CA THR A 778 -9.84 11.21 -14.10
C THR A 778 -10.38 12.14 -13.02
N PHE A 779 -11.11 13.18 -13.42
CA PHE A 779 -11.72 14.15 -12.51
C PHE A 779 -13.25 14.08 -12.60
N LEU A 780 -13.91 13.83 -11.48
CA LEU A 780 -15.36 13.62 -11.38
C LEU A 780 -16.03 14.67 -10.49
N ASN A 781 -17.36 14.76 -10.60
CA ASN A 781 -18.23 15.51 -9.69
C ASN A 781 -17.82 16.98 -9.46
N GLY A 782 -17.55 17.70 -10.55
CA GLY A 782 -17.20 19.12 -10.48
C GLY A 782 -15.77 19.40 -10.01
N THR A 783 -14.93 18.38 -9.86
CA THR A 783 -13.50 18.56 -9.59
C THR A 783 -12.81 19.24 -10.77
N ASN A 784 -12.10 20.34 -10.49
CA ASN A 784 -11.33 21.05 -11.52
C ASN A 784 -10.14 20.21 -11.99
N ASN A 785 -10.07 19.93 -13.29
CA ASN A 785 -8.97 19.23 -13.97
C ASN A 785 -7.77 20.16 -14.27
N ILE A 786 -7.40 20.97 -13.29
CA ILE A 786 -6.27 21.91 -13.39
C ILE A 786 -5.07 21.29 -12.69
N LEU A 787 -3.92 21.31 -13.36
CA LEU A 787 -2.62 21.03 -12.77
C LEU A 787 -1.89 22.35 -12.54
N SER A 788 -1.65 22.77 -11.29
CA SER A 788 -1.20 24.14 -11.01
C SER A 788 0.09 24.32 -10.22
N ARG A 789 0.66 25.54 -10.37
CA ARG A 789 1.90 26.06 -9.74
C ARG A 789 3.20 25.40 -10.18
N ILE A 790 3.15 24.68 -11.30
CA ILE A 790 4.23 23.80 -11.73
C ILE A 790 5.42 24.63 -12.25
N GLY A 791 6.57 24.49 -11.61
CA GLY A 791 7.87 24.81 -12.21
C GLY A 791 8.48 23.55 -12.79
N TRP A 792 8.41 23.36 -14.11
CA TRP A 792 8.79 22.09 -14.74
C TRP A 792 10.08 22.21 -15.54
N THR A 793 11.08 21.41 -15.18
CA THR A 793 12.20 21.08 -16.07
C THR A 793 12.02 19.65 -16.57
N LEU A 794 11.93 19.46 -17.89
CA LEU A 794 11.83 18.14 -18.49
C LEU A 794 13.11 17.33 -18.24
N GLU A 795 12.96 16.03 -17.97
CA GLU A 795 14.08 15.08 -17.81
C GLU A 795 14.19 14.09 -18.97
N LYS A 796 13.06 13.84 -19.61
CA LYS A 796 12.85 12.96 -20.75
C LYS A 796 11.87 13.66 -21.70
N ASP A 797 11.59 13.00 -22.82
CA ASP A 797 10.50 13.44 -23.68
C ASP A 797 9.15 13.32 -22.95
N GLU A 798 8.31 14.34 -23.08
CA GLU A 798 7.03 14.43 -22.36
C GLU A 798 5.89 14.80 -23.31
N VAL A 799 4.66 14.40 -22.93
CA VAL A 799 3.43 14.66 -23.70
C VAL A 799 2.42 15.36 -22.81
N LEU A 800 1.93 16.54 -23.23
CA LEU A 800 0.77 17.18 -22.63
C LEU A 800 -0.50 16.72 -23.35
N SER A 801 -1.41 16.09 -22.61
CA SER A 801 -2.73 15.66 -23.07
C SER A 801 -3.81 16.70 -22.72
N ASN A 802 -4.92 16.68 -23.47
CA ASN A 802 -6.05 17.62 -23.31
C ASN A 802 -7.05 17.22 -22.22
N ASP A 803 -6.75 16.19 -21.42
CA ASP A 803 -7.49 15.77 -20.24
C ASP A 803 -7.33 16.76 -19.06
N MET A 804 -6.33 17.64 -19.12
CA MET A 804 -6.03 18.65 -18.10
C MET A 804 -5.75 20.03 -18.68
N GLU A 805 -6.01 21.07 -17.89
CA GLU A 805 -5.48 22.43 -18.11
C GLU A 805 -4.21 22.64 -17.27
N TYR A 806 -3.13 23.13 -17.88
CA TYR A 806 -1.81 23.24 -17.25
C TYR A 806 -1.51 24.68 -16.85
N HIS A 807 -1.24 24.90 -15.56
CA HIS A 807 -0.91 26.22 -15.01
C HIS A 807 0.57 26.24 -14.57
N PHE A 808 1.45 26.70 -15.45
CA PHE A 808 2.90 26.74 -15.24
C PHE A 808 3.36 28.07 -14.63
N ASN A 809 4.21 27.98 -13.61
CA ASN A 809 5.05 29.09 -13.18
C ASN A 809 6.24 29.27 -14.14
N SER A 810 6.89 28.17 -14.50
CA SER A 810 7.95 28.13 -15.50
C SER A 810 8.00 26.76 -16.19
N LEU A 811 8.49 26.73 -17.43
CA LEU A 811 8.66 25.49 -18.19
C LEU A 811 10.01 25.53 -18.93
N TYR A 812 10.86 24.55 -18.67
CA TYR A 812 12.18 24.44 -19.27
C TYR A 812 12.33 23.09 -19.98
N ILE A 813 12.59 23.16 -21.29
CA ILE A 813 12.84 22.01 -22.16
C ILE A 813 14.35 21.99 -22.45
N PRO A 814 15.16 21.18 -21.74
CA PRO A 814 16.59 21.14 -21.94
C PRO A 814 16.98 20.55 -23.31
N LYS A 815 18.24 20.74 -23.69
CA LYS A 815 18.79 20.13 -24.91
C LYS A 815 18.69 18.60 -24.82
N GLY A 816 18.21 17.97 -25.89
CA GLY A 816 18.10 16.52 -25.99
C GLY A 816 16.75 15.95 -25.56
N THR A 817 15.80 16.78 -25.11
CA THR A 817 14.41 16.38 -24.84
C THR A 817 13.43 17.11 -25.75
N THR A 818 12.25 16.52 -25.92
CA THR A 818 11.14 17.05 -26.72
C THR A 818 9.88 17.14 -25.86
N LEU A 819 9.21 18.30 -25.90
CA LEU A 819 7.85 18.41 -25.39
C LEU A 819 6.85 18.29 -26.55
N PHE A 820 5.98 17.30 -26.48
CA PHE A 820 4.83 17.15 -27.37
C PHE A 820 3.59 17.77 -26.71
N ILE A 821 2.86 18.61 -27.45
CA ILE A 821 1.60 19.18 -26.98
C ILE A 821 0.49 18.74 -27.94
N ASN A 822 -0.44 17.94 -27.42
CA ASN A 822 -1.57 17.43 -28.19
C ASN A 822 -2.61 18.53 -28.52
N PRO A 823 -3.49 18.30 -29.51
CA PRO A 823 -4.58 19.21 -29.83
C PRO A 823 -5.44 19.58 -28.61
N GLY A 824 -5.89 20.84 -28.56
CA GLY A 824 -6.82 21.33 -27.54
C GLY A 824 -6.21 21.66 -26.17
N VAL A 825 -4.92 21.40 -25.96
CA VAL A 825 -4.25 21.68 -24.69
C VAL A 825 -4.28 23.18 -24.36
N LYS A 826 -4.59 23.48 -23.10
CA LYS A 826 -4.62 24.83 -22.55
C LYS A 826 -3.49 25.02 -21.54
N ILE A 827 -2.65 26.00 -21.81
CA ILE A 827 -1.53 26.41 -20.95
C ILE A 827 -1.79 27.84 -20.43
N LYS A 828 -1.79 27.98 -19.11
CA LYS A 828 -1.82 29.25 -18.39
C LYS A 828 -0.47 29.48 -17.71
N MET A 829 0.18 30.57 -18.06
CA MET A 829 1.41 31.02 -17.43
C MET A 829 1.07 31.99 -16.30
N ASN A 830 1.60 31.75 -15.10
CA ASN A 830 1.35 32.58 -13.91
C ASN A 830 2.62 33.14 -13.25
N GLY A 831 3.70 33.25 -14.03
CA GLY A 831 5.00 33.71 -13.54
C GLY A 831 6.03 33.94 -14.65
N SER A 832 7.09 33.15 -14.65
CA SER A 832 8.33 33.37 -15.42
C SER A 832 8.16 33.16 -16.94
N SER A 833 8.75 32.11 -17.53
CA SER A 833 8.85 31.94 -18.98
C SER A 833 8.85 30.48 -19.38
N ILE A 834 8.64 30.25 -20.69
CA ILE A 834 8.88 28.96 -21.34
C ILE A 834 10.21 29.08 -22.08
N THR A 835 11.18 28.22 -21.76
CA THR A 835 12.51 28.20 -22.40
C THR A 835 12.76 26.85 -23.05
N VAL A 836 13.08 26.86 -24.34
CA VAL A 836 13.26 25.69 -25.20
C VAL A 836 14.69 25.64 -25.71
N ARG A 837 15.46 24.66 -25.21
CA ARG A 837 16.80 24.29 -25.70
C ARG A 837 16.84 22.93 -26.40
N GLY A 838 15.81 22.10 -26.18
CA GLY A 838 15.54 20.87 -26.90
C GLY A 838 14.64 21.12 -28.11
N SER A 839 13.49 20.43 -28.15
CA SER A 839 12.47 20.59 -29.18
C SER A 839 11.08 20.79 -28.57
N LEU A 840 10.21 21.48 -29.30
CA LEU A 840 8.83 21.74 -28.91
C LEU A 840 7.96 21.45 -30.12
N GLU A 841 7.13 20.43 -30.00
CA GLU A 841 6.23 19.95 -31.05
C GLU A 841 4.78 20.15 -30.58
N ALA A 842 4.21 21.31 -30.90
CA ALA A 842 2.85 21.67 -30.51
C ALA A 842 1.92 21.54 -31.72
N MET A 843 1.16 20.44 -31.78
CA MET A 843 0.41 20.02 -32.97
C MET A 843 -1.10 20.16 -32.74
N GLY A 844 -1.61 21.39 -32.80
CA GLY A 844 -3.04 21.69 -32.73
C GLY A 844 -3.79 21.41 -34.03
N THR A 845 -5.11 21.54 -33.98
CA THR A 845 -6.00 21.45 -35.15
C THR A 845 -6.90 22.70 -35.24
N PRO A 846 -7.62 22.92 -36.36
CA PRO A 846 -8.60 24.01 -36.45
C PRO A 846 -9.68 23.97 -35.36
N ASP A 847 -10.16 22.77 -35.05
CA ASP A 847 -11.25 22.54 -34.09
C ASP A 847 -10.74 22.54 -32.64
N GLU A 848 -9.49 22.13 -32.43
CA GLU A 848 -8.85 22.03 -31.12
C GLU A 848 -7.48 22.76 -31.13
N PRO A 849 -7.46 24.09 -31.22
CA PRO A 849 -6.23 24.86 -31.20
C PRO A 849 -5.58 24.80 -29.81
N ILE A 850 -4.25 24.76 -29.78
CA ILE A 850 -3.47 24.86 -28.54
C ILE A 850 -3.45 26.31 -28.08
N SER A 851 -3.63 26.57 -26.78
CA SER A 851 -3.58 27.94 -26.25
C SER A 851 -2.52 28.12 -25.17
N ILE A 852 -1.70 29.17 -25.30
CA ILE A 852 -0.71 29.61 -24.32
C ILE A 852 -1.04 31.06 -23.95
N SER A 853 -1.41 31.30 -22.70
CA SER A 853 -1.88 32.61 -22.24
C SER A 853 -1.50 32.87 -20.78
N ASN A 854 -1.76 34.07 -20.26
CA ASN A 854 -1.57 34.34 -18.84
C ASN A 854 -2.73 33.81 -17.99
N GLN A 855 -2.44 33.44 -16.75
CA GLN A 855 -3.47 33.30 -15.73
C GLN A 855 -4.02 34.69 -15.35
N LYS A 856 -5.32 34.79 -15.10
CA LYS A 856 -5.97 36.05 -14.70
C LYS A 856 -5.26 36.65 -13.47
N GLY A 857 -4.88 37.93 -13.57
CA GLY A 857 -4.14 38.65 -12.52
C GLY A 857 -2.62 38.48 -12.56
N TYR A 858 -2.10 37.61 -13.43
CA TYR A 858 -0.67 37.39 -13.61
C TYR A 858 -0.19 37.91 -14.97
N SER A 859 1.10 38.23 -15.04
CA SER A 859 1.82 38.47 -16.28
C SER A 859 2.79 37.31 -16.53
N TRP A 860 3.26 37.15 -17.76
CA TRP A 860 4.32 36.19 -18.07
C TRP A 860 5.34 36.73 -19.07
N GLY A 861 6.56 36.19 -18.95
CA GLY A 861 7.74 36.61 -19.68
C GLY A 861 7.68 36.30 -21.17
N PHE A 862 8.32 35.23 -21.62
CA PHE A 862 8.39 34.91 -23.05
C PHE A 862 8.30 33.41 -23.32
N LEU A 863 8.10 33.08 -24.59
CA LEU A 863 8.49 31.79 -25.16
C LEU A 863 9.83 31.97 -25.89
N LYS A 864 10.90 31.35 -25.38
CA LYS A 864 12.26 31.53 -25.92
C LYS A 864 12.86 30.23 -26.42
N PHE A 865 13.32 30.25 -27.67
CA PHE A 865 14.03 29.16 -28.32
C PHE A 865 15.53 29.48 -28.39
N ILE A 866 16.39 28.53 -28.00
CA ILE A 866 17.84 28.70 -28.00
C ILE A 866 18.48 27.41 -28.55
N ASN A 867 19.13 27.48 -29.71
CA ASN A 867 19.67 26.31 -30.41
C ASN A 867 18.63 25.19 -30.60
N SER A 868 17.36 25.59 -30.82
CA SER A 868 16.21 24.70 -30.86
C SER A 868 15.78 24.40 -32.30
N THR A 869 15.21 23.22 -32.52
CA THR A 869 14.37 22.95 -33.71
C THR A 869 12.98 22.60 -33.24
N SER A 870 11.98 23.39 -33.63
CA SER A 870 10.61 23.28 -33.08
C SER A 870 9.55 23.57 -34.12
N SER A 871 8.43 22.86 -34.04
CA SER A 871 7.26 23.10 -34.88
C SER A 871 6.01 23.39 -34.05
N LEU A 872 5.29 24.44 -34.44
CA LEU A 872 4.01 24.82 -33.86
C LEU A 872 2.97 24.84 -34.98
N ASN A 873 1.84 24.15 -34.78
CA ASN A 873 0.70 24.13 -35.70
C ASN A 873 -0.60 24.46 -34.95
N TYR A 874 -1.43 25.37 -35.47
CA TYR A 874 -2.68 25.84 -34.84
C TYR A 874 -2.50 26.22 -33.36
N VAL A 875 -1.49 27.05 -33.07
CA VAL A 875 -1.17 27.51 -31.71
C VAL A 875 -1.55 28.98 -31.54
N GLN A 876 -2.24 29.29 -30.45
CA GLN A 876 -2.59 30.66 -30.05
C GLN A 876 -1.78 31.08 -28.82
N ILE A 877 -0.90 32.06 -28.98
CA ILE A 877 -0.10 32.60 -27.88
C ILE A 877 -0.57 34.01 -27.59
N SER A 878 -0.78 34.36 -26.32
CA SER A 878 -1.23 35.70 -25.94
C SER A 878 -0.64 36.23 -24.63
N ARG A 879 -0.67 37.57 -24.48
CA ARG A 879 -0.38 38.28 -23.21
C ARG A 879 1.01 38.05 -22.62
N GLY A 880 1.97 37.60 -23.44
CA GLY A 880 3.38 37.48 -23.04
C GLY A 880 4.15 38.79 -23.29
N GLY A 881 5.33 38.88 -22.71
CA GLY A 881 6.32 39.96 -22.90
C GLY A 881 6.71 40.68 -21.60
N LEU A 882 6.23 40.27 -20.43
CA LEU A 882 6.49 41.00 -19.18
C LEU A 882 7.05 40.07 -18.10
N LEU A 883 8.33 40.21 -17.78
CA LEU A 883 9.02 39.44 -16.74
C LEU A 883 9.51 40.37 -15.65
N HIS A 884 9.00 40.24 -14.42
CA HIS A 884 9.42 41.07 -13.28
C HIS A 884 9.47 42.59 -13.57
N LEU A 885 8.46 43.10 -14.30
CA LEU A 885 8.33 44.49 -14.78
C LEU A 885 9.23 44.86 -15.98
N GLU A 886 10.15 43.99 -16.41
CA GLU A 886 10.95 44.18 -17.62
C GLU A 886 10.12 43.92 -18.88
N GLN A 887 10.14 44.87 -19.81
CA GLN A 887 9.48 44.75 -21.11
C GLN A 887 10.38 44.00 -22.09
N ILE A 888 10.04 42.76 -22.37
CA ILE A 888 10.77 41.88 -23.28
C ILE A 888 9.89 41.47 -24.47
N SER A 889 10.50 40.81 -25.46
CA SER A 889 9.77 40.30 -26.61
C SER A 889 8.88 39.13 -26.18
N MET A 890 7.71 38.97 -26.79
CA MET A 890 6.79 37.88 -26.43
C MET A 890 7.31 36.51 -26.87
N VAL A 891 7.89 36.43 -28.06
CA VAL A 891 8.61 35.25 -28.56
C VAL A 891 10.03 35.64 -28.94
N GLU A 892 11.02 34.87 -28.50
CA GLU A 892 12.43 35.06 -28.86
C GLU A 892 13.02 33.78 -29.44
N ALA A 893 13.86 33.90 -30.47
CA ALA A 893 14.61 32.79 -31.04
C ALA A 893 16.08 33.16 -31.22
N GLU A 894 16.97 32.30 -30.76
CA GLU A 894 18.42 32.46 -30.89
C GLU A 894 19.02 31.18 -31.48
N ASN A 895 19.73 31.30 -32.62
CA ASN A 895 20.35 30.19 -33.33
C ASN A 895 19.41 28.99 -33.55
N SER A 896 18.12 29.23 -33.81
CA SER A 896 17.07 28.21 -33.85
C SER A 896 16.44 28.06 -35.23
N ASN A 897 15.83 26.90 -35.50
CA ASN A 897 15.05 26.62 -36.71
C ASN A 897 13.59 26.37 -36.31
N LEU A 898 12.68 27.23 -36.76
CA LEU A 898 11.28 27.24 -36.32
C LEU A 898 10.33 27.09 -37.52
N SER A 899 9.29 26.28 -37.35
CA SER A 899 8.20 26.12 -38.32
C SER A 899 6.85 26.39 -37.66
N PHE A 900 6.23 27.51 -38.02
CA PHE A 900 4.97 27.98 -37.43
C PHE A 900 3.88 27.98 -38.52
N ASP A 901 2.94 27.04 -38.47
CA ASP A 901 1.78 27.01 -39.35
C ASP A 901 0.49 27.32 -38.57
N HIS A 902 -0.34 28.23 -39.07
CA HIS A 902 -1.54 28.73 -38.37
C HIS A 902 -1.28 29.21 -36.93
N VAL A 903 -0.07 29.71 -36.65
CA VAL A 903 0.30 30.24 -35.33
C VAL A 903 -0.13 31.69 -35.21
N ASN A 904 -0.81 31.99 -34.11
CA ASN A 904 -1.29 33.33 -33.83
C ASN A 904 -0.64 33.92 -32.58
N LEU A 905 -0.14 35.14 -32.68
CA LEU A 905 0.46 35.90 -31.59
C LEU A 905 -0.40 37.14 -31.30
N PHE A 906 -0.99 37.21 -30.12
CA PHE A 906 -2.02 38.19 -29.81
C PHE A 906 -1.74 38.99 -28.54
N ASN A 907 -1.99 40.30 -28.60
CA ASN A 907 -2.05 41.19 -27.44
C ASN A 907 -0.90 41.00 -26.44
N PRO A 908 0.37 41.11 -26.88
CA PRO A 908 1.52 41.10 -25.96
C PRO A 908 1.35 42.15 -24.85
N ALA A 909 1.99 41.89 -23.71
CA ALA A 909 1.84 42.67 -22.48
C ALA A 909 2.49 44.07 -22.55
N ASN A 910 3.26 44.38 -23.59
CA ASN A 910 3.95 45.66 -23.77
C ASN A 910 4.19 45.97 -25.27
N ASP A 911 4.79 47.12 -25.57
CA ASP A 911 5.05 47.63 -26.93
C ASP A 911 6.33 47.10 -27.61
N ASN A 912 7.12 46.26 -26.95
CA ASN A 912 8.31 45.61 -27.52
C ASN A 912 7.94 44.61 -28.64
N HIS A 913 8.95 44.00 -29.27
CA HIS A 913 8.75 43.12 -30.43
C HIS A 913 7.84 41.93 -30.07
N ILE A 914 6.86 41.65 -30.91
CA ILE A 914 6.03 40.45 -30.72
C ILE A 914 6.83 39.17 -31.01
N LEU A 915 7.81 39.26 -31.93
CA LEU A 915 8.74 38.21 -32.26
C LEU A 915 10.14 38.80 -32.53
N HIS A 916 11.16 38.22 -31.90
CA HIS A 916 12.55 38.66 -32.06
C HIS A 916 13.44 37.46 -32.41
N LEU A 917 14.11 37.54 -33.57
CA LEU A 917 14.98 36.52 -34.11
C LEU A 917 16.44 37.00 -34.07
N LYS A 918 17.32 36.18 -33.51
CA LYS A 918 18.78 36.36 -33.49
C LYS A 918 19.41 35.17 -34.19
N ASN A 919 19.97 35.40 -35.38
CA ASN A 919 20.60 34.38 -36.21
C ASN A 919 19.76 33.09 -36.32
N SER A 920 18.44 33.22 -36.49
CA SER A 920 17.49 32.10 -36.48
C SER A 920 16.73 32.03 -37.80
N ASN A 921 16.35 30.81 -38.18
CA ASN A 921 15.51 30.57 -39.35
C ASN A 921 14.08 30.31 -38.88
N ILE A 922 13.11 31.01 -39.46
CA ILE A 922 11.69 30.76 -39.22
C ILE A 922 10.91 30.74 -40.53
N PHE A 923 10.06 29.72 -40.66
CA PHE A 923 9.00 29.66 -41.64
C PHE A 923 7.67 29.89 -40.91
N MET A 924 6.93 30.95 -41.25
CA MET A 924 5.59 31.20 -40.75
C MET A 924 4.58 31.16 -41.89
N SER A 925 3.52 30.36 -41.77
CA SER A 925 2.42 30.30 -42.73
C SER A 925 1.06 30.50 -42.08
N LYS A 926 0.17 31.25 -42.74
CA LYS A 926 -1.27 31.40 -42.38
C LYS A 926 -1.53 31.87 -40.93
N GLY A 927 -0.55 32.51 -40.31
CA GLY A 927 -0.61 33.02 -38.94
C GLY A 927 -1.12 34.46 -38.85
N ASN A 928 -1.49 34.89 -37.64
CA ASN A 928 -1.92 36.27 -37.36
C ASN A 928 -1.13 36.87 -36.19
N LEU A 929 -0.52 38.03 -36.43
CA LEU A 929 0.13 38.86 -35.42
C LEU A 929 -0.77 40.06 -35.18
N TYR A 930 -1.33 40.19 -33.98
CA TYR A 930 -2.36 41.19 -33.72
C TYR A 930 -2.25 41.86 -32.34
N ARG A 931 -2.52 43.16 -32.31
CA ARG A 931 -2.66 43.99 -31.10
C ARG A 931 -3.97 44.77 -31.16
N SER A 932 -4.80 44.66 -30.12
CA SER A 932 -6.02 45.45 -29.98
C SER A 932 -5.74 46.89 -29.51
N VAL A 933 -4.66 47.10 -28.78
CA VAL A 933 -4.18 48.41 -28.32
C VAL A 933 -2.74 48.56 -28.79
N PHE A 934 -2.47 49.62 -29.55
CA PHE A 934 -1.16 49.86 -30.16
C PHE A 934 -0.82 51.35 -30.27
N THR A 935 0.46 51.64 -30.29
CA THR A 935 1.07 52.96 -30.41
C THR A 935 2.08 52.97 -31.54
N SER A 936 2.65 54.14 -31.87
CA SER A 936 3.78 54.23 -32.81
C SER A 936 5.01 53.44 -32.34
N ASN A 937 5.09 53.09 -31.05
CA ASN A 937 6.15 52.27 -30.49
C ASN A 937 5.88 50.78 -30.53
N SER A 938 4.65 50.31 -30.83
CA SER A 938 4.33 48.88 -30.85
C SER A 938 5.07 48.17 -31.98
N LYS A 939 5.97 47.25 -31.64
CA LYS A 939 6.90 46.62 -32.60
C LYS A 939 6.41 45.24 -33.04
N GLY A 940 6.44 44.99 -34.35
CA GLY A 940 6.17 43.68 -34.94
C GLY A 940 7.38 42.74 -34.82
N ILE A 941 7.86 42.21 -35.94
CA ILE A 941 8.99 41.27 -35.99
C ILE A 941 10.32 42.03 -36.09
N LYS A 942 11.33 41.61 -35.32
CA LYS A 942 12.74 42.03 -35.47
C LYS A 942 13.60 40.82 -35.82
N ALA A 943 14.39 40.93 -36.89
CA ALA A 943 15.36 39.91 -37.30
C ALA A 943 16.80 40.45 -37.38
N GLU A 944 17.68 39.90 -36.54
CA GLU A 944 19.12 40.15 -36.49
C GLU A 944 19.87 38.92 -37.00
N GLY A 945 19.96 38.75 -38.32
CA GLY A 945 20.54 37.56 -38.96
C GLY A 945 19.54 36.43 -39.21
N GLY A 946 19.96 35.40 -39.95
CA GLY A 946 19.15 34.21 -40.26
C GLY A 946 18.15 34.43 -41.42
N SER A 947 17.08 33.62 -41.45
CA SER A 947 16.07 33.63 -42.51
C SER A 947 14.64 33.75 -41.98
N LEU A 948 13.90 34.75 -42.48
CA LEU A 948 12.49 34.97 -42.20
C LEU A 948 11.67 34.71 -43.46
N VAL A 949 10.89 33.63 -43.46
CA VAL A 949 9.95 33.30 -44.55
C VAL A 949 8.52 33.45 -44.03
N LEU A 950 7.75 34.34 -44.65
CA LEU A 950 6.35 34.59 -44.33
C LEU A 950 5.46 34.19 -45.50
N ASP A 951 4.49 33.32 -45.27
CA ASP A 951 3.53 32.85 -46.27
C ASP A 951 2.09 33.11 -45.83
N ASN A 952 1.42 34.10 -46.43
CA ASN A 952 0.04 34.50 -46.05
C ASN A 952 -0.14 34.79 -44.54
N VAL A 953 0.76 35.59 -43.96
CA VAL A 953 0.75 35.97 -42.53
C VAL A 953 0.16 37.37 -42.36
N ASN A 954 -0.81 37.54 -41.47
CA ASN A 954 -1.46 38.84 -41.25
C ASN A 954 -0.83 39.60 -40.09
N PHE A 955 -0.71 40.91 -40.24
CA PHE A 955 -0.27 41.87 -39.24
C PHE A 955 -1.36 42.90 -39.01
N ASN A 956 -1.68 43.16 -37.74
CA ASN A 956 -2.66 44.19 -37.39
C ASN A 956 -2.30 44.90 -36.08
N GLY A 957 -2.16 46.23 -36.15
CA GLY A 957 -1.98 47.11 -34.98
C GLY A 957 -0.52 47.25 -34.56
N PHE A 958 0.34 47.84 -35.38
CA PHE A 958 1.75 48.06 -35.05
C PHE A 958 2.24 49.44 -35.49
N GLY A 959 3.26 49.97 -34.80
CA GLY A 959 4.04 51.11 -35.29
C GLY A 959 4.81 50.75 -36.57
N TYR A 960 5.51 49.61 -36.53
CA TYR A 960 6.08 48.97 -37.72
C TYR A 960 5.90 47.45 -37.68
N ALA A 961 5.69 46.81 -38.83
CA ALA A 961 5.41 45.38 -38.88
C ALA A 961 6.68 44.52 -38.90
N ILE A 962 7.69 44.87 -39.69
CA ILE A 962 8.91 44.06 -39.85
C ILE A 962 10.16 44.97 -39.83
N LYS A 963 11.18 44.58 -39.08
CA LYS A 963 12.50 45.24 -39.07
C LYS A 963 13.62 44.21 -39.22
N ILE A 964 14.47 44.41 -40.23
CA ILE A 964 15.55 43.47 -40.58
C ILE A 964 16.89 44.20 -40.61
N TYR A 965 17.90 43.59 -40.00
CA TYR A 965 19.27 44.09 -40.00
C TYR A 965 20.09 43.42 -41.12
N LYS A 966 21.22 44.03 -41.51
CA LYS A 966 21.99 43.78 -42.74
C LYS A 966 22.34 42.31 -43.06
N GLU A 967 22.27 41.42 -42.07
CA GLU A 967 22.63 40.01 -42.17
C GLU A 967 21.43 39.04 -42.21
N GLY A 968 20.19 39.55 -42.10
CA GLY A 968 18.97 38.73 -42.18
C GLY A 968 18.34 38.72 -43.58
N SER A 969 17.77 37.58 -43.98
CA SER A 969 16.99 37.44 -45.23
C SER A 969 15.48 37.47 -44.97
N LEU A 970 14.72 38.02 -45.93
CA LEU A 970 13.26 38.04 -45.92
C LEU A 970 12.72 37.44 -47.22
N VAL A 971 11.81 36.49 -47.09
CA VAL A 971 11.03 35.96 -48.21
C VAL A 971 9.55 36.11 -47.88
N LEU A 972 8.82 36.81 -48.74
CA LEU A 972 7.37 36.97 -48.63
C LEU A 972 6.70 36.13 -49.72
N LYS A 973 5.80 35.23 -49.33
CA LYS A 973 5.00 34.37 -50.21
C LYS A 973 3.54 34.65 -49.98
N ASN A 974 2.75 34.83 -51.05
CA ASN A 974 1.31 35.13 -50.93
C ASN A 974 1.00 36.30 -49.97
N MET A 975 1.90 37.29 -49.91
CA MET A 975 1.76 38.49 -49.08
C MET A 975 1.49 39.69 -49.98
N ASN A 976 0.47 40.47 -49.66
CA ASN A 976 0.13 41.73 -50.31
C ASN A 976 -0.14 42.82 -49.26
N GLU A 977 -0.69 43.97 -49.68
CA GLU A 977 -0.97 45.08 -48.76
C GLU A 977 -2.05 44.77 -47.71
N ASP A 978 -3.02 43.90 -48.04
CA ASP A 978 -4.14 43.55 -47.18
C ASP A 978 -3.71 42.74 -45.95
N ASN A 979 -2.56 42.07 -46.05
CA ASN A 979 -1.93 41.40 -44.91
C ASN A 979 -1.39 42.38 -43.86
N PHE A 980 -1.29 43.68 -44.15
CA PHE A 980 -0.75 44.69 -43.22
C PHE A 980 -1.80 45.76 -42.88
N GLN A 981 -2.59 45.48 -41.84
CA GLN A 981 -3.67 46.36 -41.37
C GLN A 981 -3.21 47.22 -40.19
N ASN A 982 -3.70 48.46 -40.10
CA ASN A 982 -3.44 49.36 -38.97
C ASN A 982 -1.95 49.51 -38.60
N ILE A 983 -1.09 49.74 -39.62
CA ILE A 983 0.34 50.01 -39.42
C ILE A 983 0.59 51.52 -39.44
N LEU A 984 1.05 52.09 -38.33
CA LEU A 984 1.07 53.56 -38.14
C LEU A 984 2.21 54.28 -38.85
N SER A 985 3.38 53.65 -38.95
CA SER A 985 4.56 54.32 -39.49
C SER A 985 5.10 53.61 -40.73
N PHE A 986 5.46 52.33 -40.63
CA PHE A 986 6.10 51.62 -41.73
C PHE A 986 5.69 50.15 -41.78
N LYS A 987 5.25 49.67 -42.96
CA LYS A 987 5.04 48.23 -43.19
C LYS A 987 6.36 47.45 -42.97
N TRP A 988 7.51 48.00 -43.36
CA TRP A 988 8.85 47.45 -43.08
C TRP A 988 9.93 48.53 -42.84
N TRP A 989 10.98 48.22 -42.07
CA TRP A 989 12.09 49.14 -41.73
C TRP A 989 13.49 48.50 -41.86
N PRO A 990 14.52 49.19 -42.39
CA PRO A 990 14.50 50.55 -42.95
C PRO A 990 14.19 50.51 -44.45
N GLN A 991 13.47 51.51 -44.95
CA GLN A 991 13.06 51.69 -46.35
C GLN A 991 14.23 51.80 -47.37
N THR A 992 15.46 51.43 -47.01
CA THR A 992 16.71 51.68 -47.76
C THR A 992 17.49 50.42 -48.21
N ALA A 993 16.93 49.21 -48.06
CA ALA A 993 17.56 47.98 -48.57
C ALA A 993 16.81 47.34 -49.77
N TRP A 994 16.08 48.12 -50.55
CA TRP A 994 15.62 47.74 -51.89
C TRP A 994 16.58 48.27 -52.98
N SER A 995 17.87 48.01 -52.79
CA SER A 995 18.85 48.00 -53.88
C SER A 995 19.80 46.82 -53.65
N PHE A 996 19.99 46.01 -54.70
CA PHE A 996 20.66 44.70 -54.74
C PHE A 996 19.79 43.47 -54.41
N ALA A 997 18.69 43.31 -55.13
CA ALA A 997 18.33 42.00 -55.67
C ALA A 997 18.64 42.02 -57.17
N SER A 998 19.91 41.78 -57.52
CA SER A 998 20.29 41.44 -58.90
C SER A 998 19.91 39.99 -59.16
N SER A 999 19.25 39.77 -60.29
CA SER A 999 19.18 38.53 -61.08
C SER A 999 20.26 37.49 -60.76
N THR A 1000 19.83 36.30 -60.35
CA THR A 1000 20.05 35.01 -61.03
C THR A 1000 19.09 34.00 -60.46
#